data_AF-A0A813KBK4-F1
#
_entry.id   AF-A0A813KBK4-F1
#
_cell.length_a   1.000
_cell.length_b   1.000
_cell.length_c   1.000
_cell.angle_alpha   90.00
_cell.angle_beta   90.00
_cell.angle_gamma   90.00
#
_symmetry.space_group_name_H-M   'P 1'
#
loop_
_entity.id
_entity.type
_entity.pdbx_description
1 polymer ?
#
loop_
_entity_poly.entity_id
_entity_poly.type
_entity_poly.pdbx_seq_one_letter_code
_entity_poly.pdbx_strand_id
1 'polypeptide(L)'
;YVVGSDKMLREVCGGQTQNVLQANTTLGQIVLSNSAKSLFASVAEPDAPAPIRVYKFPLDGYYNEFSCHSAPATRIRITFDDYYLFSCGEDGCLFVFDVKKKDQVVSKRDKENALPPADEILVTRTFLDDKQGQLIELERQVDELSNQIEFQLRHRESYHKEEMVELEEKYTAEIDQERTKYELLREEKNDAEMEAEENIKSLAELHAKQTQDLEGSFQNKMMIEVGRYQKLAAERESIHRFWESEHQQLMGKHHKQVADMQRDFEENQTSDKNVIDRINEEKSLAEDVHQETMRQLEQDTDREIEELKEDKEARLKAEKDDKVKLRGQSGIHKRNHEELKRQMQRKEEELRQYQEEARKKQEKIDQLQKERDHNVKEIKQRDTTIGDKEGRIYDLKKQNQELEKFKFVLDYKIKELKAQIDPKNDSIAEMKKQIQAMDADLEDYHRKNTQLQVNIVQLQNRQRSLQEDIVSQRKKMTDCQTVIKRFKTDLHECVQFIQEPKLLKDSVTALYKKYVPNGVKKQELDSDIQREYNRQRDYLEKSVESLKKKLLKDSDVHRQDNTRILQENVSLIREINDLRREIDYLKRERQQQRLHVSKLKGASQKGSTTSVSQTLPDPATTREAEGNKNRIDELRKRIEEQMSLRETYVADNQNMSAVLPSELSEG
;
A
#
# COMPACT_ATOMS: atom_id res chain seq x y z
N TYR A 1 -92.95 -62.71 23.04
CA TYR A 1 -93.78 -63.90 22.78
C TYR A 1 -93.20 -65.08 23.52
N VAL A 2 -94.05 -65.99 23.97
CA VAL A 2 -93.63 -67.19 24.71
C VAL A 2 -94.42 -68.37 24.18
N VAL A 3 -93.76 -69.52 24.10
CA VAL A 3 -94.34 -70.82 23.74
C VAL A 3 -93.95 -71.84 24.79
N GLY A 4 -94.71 -72.93 24.88
CA GLY A 4 -94.45 -74.02 25.81
C GLY A 4 -95.11 -75.33 25.38
N SER A 5 -95.09 -76.32 26.27
CA SER A 5 -95.68 -77.65 26.05
C SER A 5 -97.21 -77.67 26.01
N ASP A 6 -97.88 -76.55 26.32
CA ASP A 6 -99.33 -76.39 26.29
C ASP A 6 -99.88 -76.10 24.88
N LYS A 7 -99.02 -76.14 23.84
CA LYS A 7 -99.36 -75.91 22.42
C LYS A 7 -100.00 -74.55 22.15
N MET A 8 -99.67 -73.56 22.99
CA MET A 8 -100.15 -72.18 22.88
C MET A 8 -99.00 -71.22 22.56
N LEU A 9 -99.25 -70.27 21.67
CA LEU A 9 -98.39 -69.12 21.40
C LEU A 9 -98.98 -67.90 22.10
N ARG A 10 -98.26 -67.35 23.09
CA ARG A 10 -98.74 -66.25 23.93
C ARG A 10 -97.97 -64.96 23.70
N GLU A 11 -98.71 -63.87 23.59
CA GLU A 11 -98.19 -62.51 23.67
C GLU A 11 -98.23 -62.02 25.11
N VAL A 12 -97.06 -61.75 25.68
CA VAL A 12 -96.91 -61.25 27.06
C VAL A 12 -96.33 -59.85 26.99
N CYS A 13 -97.09 -58.87 27.45
CA CYS A 13 -96.70 -57.46 27.52
C CYS A 13 -96.90 -56.97 28.95
N GLY A 14 -95.84 -56.42 29.57
CA GLY A 14 -95.91 -55.91 30.95
C GLY A 14 -96.26 -56.97 32.02
N GLY A 15 -96.00 -58.25 31.74
CA GLY A 15 -96.30 -59.37 32.66
C GLY A 15 -97.73 -59.91 32.59
N GLN A 16 -98.61 -59.34 31.75
CA GLN A 16 -99.95 -59.88 31.48
C GLN A 16 -100.02 -60.50 30.09
N THR A 17 -100.82 -61.56 29.95
CA THR A 17 -101.06 -62.22 28.66
C THR A 17 -102.13 -61.45 27.90
N GLN A 18 -101.79 -60.87 26.74
CA GLN A 18 -102.72 -60.06 25.94
C GLN A 18 -103.44 -60.90 24.88
N ASN A 19 -102.68 -61.62 24.05
CA ASN A 19 -103.20 -62.46 22.97
C ASN A 19 -102.73 -63.90 23.14
N VAL A 20 -103.64 -64.86 22.91
CA VAL A 20 -103.35 -66.30 22.95
C VAL A 20 -103.80 -66.92 21.64
N LEU A 21 -102.85 -67.54 20.92
CA LEU A 21 -103.11 -68.28 19.71
C LEU A 21 -102.84 -69.77 19.96
N GLN A 22 -103.79 -70.63 19.59
CA GLN A 22 -103.61 -72.08 19.66
C GLN A 22 -102.79 -72.57 18.46
N ALA A 23 -101.61 -73.12 18.72
CA ALA A 23 -100.67 -73.57 17.67
C ALA A 23 -100.92 -75.02 17.23
N ASN A 24 -101.73 -75.79 17.97
CA ASN A 24 -102.06 -77.21 17.77
C ASN A 24 -100.88 -78.19 17.83
N THR A 25 -99.65 -77.69 17.93
CA THR A 25 -98.40 -78.44 18.04
C THR A 25 -97.52 -77.79 19.10
N THR A 26 -96.61 -78.55 19.69
CA THR A 26 -95.58 -78.00 20.58
C THR A 26 -94.60 -77.14 19.77
N LEU A 27 -94.48 -75.86 20.12
CA LEU A 27 -93.51 -74.95 19.51
C LEU A 27 -92.30 -74.79 20.44
N GLY A 28 -91.11 -74.79 19.85
CA GLY A 28 -89.83 -74.64 20.55
C GLY A 28 -89.28 -73.23 20.46
N GLN A 29 -88.26 -73.02 19.65
CA GLN A 29 -87.62 -71.72 19.46
C GLN A 29 -88.48 -70.82 18.58
N ILE A 30 -88.58 -69.54 18.95
CA ILE A 30 -89.30 -68.51 18.18
C ILE A 30 -88.44 -67.27 17.99
N VAL A 31 -88.59 -66.61 16.84
CA VAL A 31 -87.93 -65.34 16.53
C VAL A 31 -88.85 -64.43 15.74
N LEU A 32 -88.92 -63.16 16.13
CA LEU A 32 -89.63 -62.13 15.39
C LEU A 32 -88.65 -61.46 14.41
N SER A 33 -89.08 -61.22 13.17
CA SER A 33 -88.32 -60.40 12.22
C SER A 33 -88.11 -58.99 12.78
N ASN A 34 -86.97 -58.35 12.51
CA ASN A 34 -86.69 -56.98 12.96
C ASN A 34 -87.68 -55.96 12.35
N SER A 35 -88.21 -56.25 11.17
CA SER A 35 -89.30 -55.46 10.55
C SER A 35 -90.68 -55.68 11.16
N ALA A 36 -90.81 -56.57 12.15
CA ALA A 36 -92.07 -56.94 12.81
C ALA A 36 -93.21 -57.28 11.82
N LYS A 37 -92.90 -58.00 10.73
CA LYS A 37 -93.89 -58.46 9.73
C LYS A 37 -94.14 -59.96 9.76
N SER A 38 -93.21 -60.73 10.31
CA SER A 38 -93.34 -62.19 10.40
C SER A 38 -92.72 -62.72 11.68
N LEU A 39 -93.36 -63.71 12.28
CA LEU A 39 -92.85 -64.46 13.42
C LEU A 39 -92.54 -65.88 12.97
N PHE A 40 -91.30 -66.30 13.16
CA PHE A 40 -90.83 -67.65 12.85
C PHE A 40 -90.84 -68.49 14.12
N ALA A 41 -91.33 -69.72 14.03
CA ALA A 41 -91.38 -70.66 15.15
C ALA A 41 -91.02 -72.07 14.69
N SER A 42 -90.07 -72.72 15.35
CA SER A 42 -89.82 -74.15 15.13
C SER A 42 -90.88 -74.99 15.83
N VAL A 43 -91.35 -76.02 15.16
CA VAL A 43 -92.08 -77.11 15.81
C VAL A 43 -91.09 -77.99 16.59
N ALA A 44 -91.44 -78.36 17.81
CA ALA A 44 -90.62 -79.17 18.71
C ALA A 44 -91.48 -80.28 19.37
N GLU A 45 -92.24 -81.00 18.53
CA GLU A 45 -92.92 -82.21 18.99
C GLU A 45 -91.91 -83.36 19.13
N PRO A 46 -91.96 -84.15 20.23
CA PRO A 46 -91.13 -85.33 20.38
C PRO A 46 -91.38 -86.35 19.25
N ASP A 47 -90.31 -86.97 18.74
CA ASP A 47 -90.33 -88.02 17.72
C ASP A 47 -90.98 -87.64 16.36
N ALA A 48 -91.09 -86.34 16.04
CA ALA A 48 -91.58 -85.84 14.75
C ALA A 48 -90.56 -84.90 14.08
N PRO A 49 -90.57 -84.80 12.73
CA PRO A 49 -89.79 -83.78 12.02
C PRO A 49 -90.16 -82.38 12.53
N ALA A 50 -89.17 -81.49 12.56
CA ALA A 50 -89.30 -80.15 13.10
C ALA A 50 -89.29 -79.11 11.96
N PRO A 51 -90.44 -78.86 11.32
CA PRO A 51 -90.56 -77.77 10.37
C PRO A 51 -90.53 -76.41 11.07
N ILE A 52 -90.24 -75.37 10.30
CA ILE A 52 -90.35 -73.98 10.73
C ILE A 52 -91.64 -73.40 10.20
N ARG A 53 -92.45 -72.88 11.12
CA ARG A 53 -93.69 -72.15 10.84
C ARG A 53 -93.43 -70.66 10.76
N VAL A 54 -93.97 -70.05 9.71
CA VAL A 54 -93.92 -68.60 9.48
C VAL A 54 -95.33 -68.05 9.68
N TYR A 55 -95.52 -67.37 10.80
CA TYR A 55 -96.74 -66.64 11.11
C TYR A 55 -96.65 -65.23 10.56
N LYS A 56 -97.76 -64.73 10.00
CA LYS A 56 -97.89 -63.31 9.68
C LYS A 56 -97.99 -62.51 10.97
N PHE A 57 -97.36 -61.33 11.01
CA PHE A 57 -97.41 -60.43 12.15
C PHE A 57 -98.16 -59.13 11.79
N PRO A 58 -99.10 -58.63 12.62
CA PRO A 58 -99.62 -59.22 13.87
C PRO A 58 -100.31 -60.58 13.67
N LEU A 59 -100.33 -61.41 14.72
CA LEU A 59 -100.79 -62.81 14.65
C LEU A 59 -102.29 -62.90 14.32
N ASP A 60 -102.63 -63.49 13.17
CA ASP A 60 -104.01 -63.73 12.72
C ASP A 60 -104.39 -65.23 12.72
N GLY A 61 -103.45 -66.09 13.09
CA GLY A 61 -103.62 -67.54 13.15
C GLY A 61 -103.19 -68.30 11.90
N TYR A 62 -102.93 -67.61 10.79
CA TYR A 62 -102.44 -68.25 9.56
C TYR A 62 -100.92 -68.41 9.60
N TYR A 63 -100.45 -69.58 9.18
CA TYR A 63 -99.03 -69.88 9.06
C TYR A 63 -98.71 -70.66 7.78
N ASN A 64 -97.49 -70.49 7.30
CA ASN A 64 -96.88 -71.37 6.30
C ASN A 64 -95.83 -72.25 6.98
N GLU A 65 -95.72 -73.50 6.58
CA GLU A 65 -94.83 -74.48 7.20
C GLU A 65 -93.76 -74.96 6.20
N PHE A 66 -92.49 -74.92 6.61
CA PHE A 66 -91.35 -75.33 5.80
C PHE A 66 -90.57 -76.44 6.53
N SER A 67 -90.58 -77.64 5.96
CA SER A 67 -89.85 -78.79 6.52
C SER A 67 -88.33 -78.61 6.34
N CYS A 68 -87.58 -78.75 7.43
CA CYS A 68 -86.12 -78.62 7.39
C CYS A 68 -85.38 -79.59 8.30
N HIS A 69 -85.72 -79.68 9.59
CA HIS A 69 -85.00 -80.54 10.52
C HIS A 69 -85.71 -81.87 10.76
N SER A 70 -84.95 -82.94 10.96
CA SER A 70 -85.47 -84.26 11.36
C SER A 70 -85.65 -84.39 12.88
N ALA A 71 -85.11 -83.45 13.66
CA ALA A 71 -85.24 -83.33 15.11
C ALA A 71 -85.46 -81.86 15.52
N PRO A 72 -85.95 -81.55 16.74
CA PRO A 72 -86.26 -80.18 17.16
C PRO A 72 -85.14 -79.16 16.90
N ALA A 73 -85.53 -77.96 16.47
CA ALA A 73 -84.57 -76.87 16.27
C ALA A 73 -84.06 -76.37 17.64
N THR A 74 -82.77 -76.53 17.90
CA THR A 74 -82.12 -76.02 19.10
C THR A 74 -82.05 -74.50 19.11
N ARG A 75 -81.93 -73.88 17.93
CA ARG A 75 -81.83 -72.43 17.80
C ARG A 75 -82.33 -71.94 16.45
N ILE A 76 -83.09 -70.84 16.47
CA ILE A 76 -83.44 -70.08 15.27
C ILE A 76 -83.04 -68.62 15.48
N ARG A 77 -82.37 -68.03 14.49
CA ARG A 77 -81.97 -66.61 14.48
C ARG A 77 -82.16 -66.03 13.10
N ILE A 78 -82.72 -64.82 13.03
CA ILE A 78 -82.77 -64.03 11.81
C ILE A 78 -81.61 -63.04 11.81
N THR A 79 -81.06 -62.76 10.63
CA THR A 79 -80.04 -61.72 10.46
C THR A 79 -80.60 -60.33 10.76
N PHE A 80 -79.71 -59.38 11.05
CA PHE A 80 -80.10 -58.01 11.37
C PHE A 80 -80.91 -57.34 10.24
N ASP A 81 -80.59 -57.66 8.99
CA ASP A 81 -81.23 -57.13 7.78
C ASP A 81 -82.52 -57.87 7.36
N ASP A 82 -82.95 -58.88 8.12
CA ASP A 82 -84.07 -59.79 7.80
C ASP A 82 -83.91 -60.59 6.49
N TYR A 83 -82.71 -60.66 5.88
CA TYR A 83 -82.53 -61.39 4.62
C TYR A 83 -82.40 -62.89 4.81
N TYR A 84 -81.78 -63.35 5.90
CA TYR A 84 -81.57 -64.78 6.13
C TYR A 84 -82.08 -65.22 7.49
N LEU A 85 -82.74 -66.38 7.50
CA LEU A 85 -83.09 -67.09 8.73
C LEU A 85 -82.19 -68.32 8.85
N PHE A 86 -81.49 -68.43 9.96
CA PHE A 86 -80.67 -69.58 10.31
C PHE A 86 -81.41 -70.45 11.31
N SER A 87 -81.44 -71.76 11.07
CA SER A 87 -81.93 -72.75 12.02
C SER A 87 -80.93 -73.88 12.21
N CYS A 88 -80.66 -74.21 13.47
CA CYS A 88 -79.85 -75.36 13.87
C CYS A 88 -80.74 -76.37 14.58
N GLY A 89 -80.61 -77.65 14.22
CA GLY A 89 -81.35 -78.75 14.83
C GLY A 89 -80.47 -79.64 15.71
N GLU A 90 -81.11 -80.45 16.55
CA GLU A 90 -80.43 -81.55 17.26
C GLU A 90 -79.92 -82.64 16.30
N ASP A 91 -80.42 -82.65 15.06
CA ASP A 91 -79.94 -83.47 13.95
C ASP A 91 -78.53 -83.09 13.45
N GLY A 92 -77.92 -82.04 14.01
CA GLY A 92 -76.60 -81.54 13.61
C GLY A 92 -76.62 -80.79 12.28
N CYS A 93 -77.80 -80.54 11.70
CA CYS A 93 -77.95 -79.79 10.46
C CYS A 93 -78.10 -78.28 10.75
N LEU A 94 -77.57 -77.47 9.83
CA LEU A 94 -77.80 -76.02 9.76
C LEU A 94 -78.53 -75.72 8.45
N PHE A 95 -79.71 -75.11 8.53
CA PHE A 95 -80.41 -74.60 7.36
C PHE A 95 -80.34 -73.07 7.32
N VAL A 96 -80.18 -72.55 6.11
CA VAL A 96 -80.19 -71.12 5.81
C VAL A 96 -81.33 -70.86 4.84
N PHE A 97 -82.33 -70.11 5.29
CA PHE A 97 -83.46 -69.72 4.46
C PHE A 97 -83.29 -68.29 3.97
N ASP A 98 -83.52 -68.09 2.69
CA ASP A 98 -83.61 -66.77 2.07
C ASP A 98 -85.03 -66.20 2.28
N VAL A 99 -85.14 -65.17 3.12
CA VAL A 99 -86.39 -64.54 3.51
C VAL A 99 -86.69 -63.38 2.56
N LYS A 100 -87.26 -63.69 1.40
CA LYS A 100 -87.63 -62.68 0.41
C LYS A 100 -88.94 -61.97 0.79
N LYS A 101 -88.88 -60.65 0.99
CA LYS A 101 -90.07 -59.81 1.14
C LYS A 101 -90.81 -59.75 -0.20
N LYS A 102 -92.11 -60.05 -0.21
CA LYS A 102 -92.95 -59.98 -1.43
C LYS A 102 -93.13 -58.54 -1.96
N ASP A 103 -92.84 -57.51 -1.17
CA ASP A 103 -92.88 -56.09 -1.55
C ASP A 103 -91.66 -55.33 -0.98
N GLN A 104 -90.53 -55.29 -1.69
CA GLN A 104 -89.36 -54.51 -1.28
C GLN A 104 -89.15 -53.30 -2.21
N VAL A 105 -89.59 -52.12 -1.76
CA VAL A 105 -88.95 -50.85 -2.11
C VAL A 105 -87.81 -50.68 -1.11
N VAL A 106 -86.58 -50.85 -1.55
CA VAL A 106 -85.37 -50.73 -0.72
C VAL A 106 -85.20 -49.27 -0.31
N SER A 107 -85.40 -48.98 0.98
CA SER A 107 -85.09 -47.68 1.58
C SER A 107 -83.58 -47.55 1.75
N LYS A 108 -83.01 -46.40 1.37
CA LYS A 108 -81.57 -46.08 1.31
C LYS A 108 -80.78 -46.14 2.63
N ARG A 109 -81.30 -46.75 3.70
CA ARG A 109 -80.64 -46.79 5.03
C ARG A 109 -79.75 -47.99 5.29
N ASP A 110 -79.76 -49.03 4.46
CA ASP A 110 -79.02 -50.28 4.73
C ASP A 110 -77.60 -50.33 4.12
N LYS A 111 -77.13 -49.24 3.49
CA LYS A 111 -75.77 -49.16 2.91
C LYS A 111 -74.70 -48.60 3.85
N GLU A 112 -75.07 -48.04 5.01
CA GLU A 112 -74.13 -47.40 5.95
C GLU A 112 -73.76 -48.26 7.17
N ASN A 113 -74.39 -49.42 7.38
CA ASN A 113 -74.12 -50.29 8.54
C ASN A 113 -73.49 -51.66 8.19
N ALA A 114 -72.90 -51.81 7.00
CA ALA A 114 -72.07 -52.97 6.70
C ALA A 114 -70.73 -52.85 7.44
N LEU A 115 -70.54 -53.63 8.51
CA LEU A 115 -69.24 -53.76 9.17
C LEU A 115 -68.17 -54.18 8.14
N PRO A 116 -66.98 -53.57 8.14
CA PRO A 116 -65.90 -53.97 7.24
C PRO A 116 -65.48 -55.43 7.53
N PRO A 117 -65.05 -56.19 6.50
CA PRO A 117 -64.52 -57.54 6.70
C PRO A 117 -63.28 -57.47 7.62
N ALA A 118 -63.15 -58.43 8.53
CA ALA A 118 -61.98 -58.51 9.40
C ALA A 118 -60.78 -59.05 8.61
N ASP A 119 -59.70 -58.28 8.52
CA ASP A 119 -58.42 -58.66 7.89
C ASP A 119 -57.59 -59.63 8.75
N GLU A 120 -58.23 -60.43 9.60
CA GLU A 120 -57.54 -61.36 10.49
C GLU A 120 -57.20 -62.66 9.75
N ILE A 121 -55.91 -62.85 9.49
CA ILE A 121 -55.36 -64.11 8.98
C ILE A 121 -55.03 -65.00 10.18
N LEU A 122 -55.66 -66.18 10.27
CA LEU A 122 -55.36 -67.17 11.30
C LEU A 122 -53.96 -67.78 11.06
N VAL A 123 -53.04 -67.52 11.98
CA VAL A 123 -51.66 -68.05 11.94
C VAL A 123 -51.40 -68.90 13.19
N THR A 124 -50.62 -69.97 13.06
CA THR A 124 -50.28 -70.83 14.20
C THR A 124 -49.38 -70.10 15.20
N ARG A 125 -49.59 -70.33 16.49
CA ARG A 125 -48.82 -69.69 17.57
C ARG A 125 -47.31 -69.89 17.42
N THR A 126 -46.89 -71.07 16.95
CA THR A 126 -45.48 -71.39 16.64
C THR A 126 -44.87 -70.50 15.55
N PHE A 127 -45.61 -70.21 14.49
CA PHE A 127 -45.12 -69.33 13.42
C PHE A 127 -45.01 -67.89 13.91
N LEU A 128 -45.92 -67.47 14.78
CA LEU A 128 -45.91 -66.14 15.39
C LEU A 128 -44.72 -65.99 16.35
N ASP A 129 -44.46 -67.01 17.18
CA ASP A 129 -43.30 -67.04 18.09
C ASP A 129 -41.97 -67.06 17.32
N ASP A 130 -41.84 -67.84 16.23
CA ASP A 130 -40.65 -67.87 15.37
C ASP A 130 -40.42 -66.52 14.67
N LYS A 131 -41.49 -65.88 14.21
CA LYS A 131 -41.40 -64.55 13.59
C LYS A 131 -41.07 -63.48 14.62
N GLN A 132 -41.60 -63.57 15.82
CA GLN A 132 -41.27 -62.68 16.93
C GLN A 132 -39.79 -62.82 17.32
N GLY A 133 -39.27 -64.05 17.35
CA GLY A 133 -37.84 -64.31 17.57
C GLY A 133 -36.95 -63.70 16.49
N GLN A 134 -37.30 -63.88 15.21
CA GLN A 134 -36.60 -63.23 14.09
C GLN A 134 -36.66 -61.70 14.19
N LEU A 135 -37.80 -61.15 14.60
CA LEU A 135 -37.97 -59.70 14.75
C LEU A 135 -37.04 -59.13 15.83
N ILE A 136 -36.97 -59.79 16.99
CA ILE A 136 -36.08 -59.38 18.08
C ILE A 136 -34.61 -59.48 17.66
N GLU A 137 -34.23 -60.51 16.91
CA GLU A 137 -32.86 -60.65 16.43
C GLU A 137 -32.49 -59.61 15.37
N LEU A 138 -33.42 -59.28 14.47
CA LEU A 138 -33.30 -58.16 13.53
C LEU A 138 -33.24 -56.81 14.25
N GLU A 139 -34.07 -56.57 15.26
CA GLU A 139 -34.01 -55.37 16.10
C GLU A 139 -32.64 -55.25 16.79
N ARG A 140 -32.13 -56.36 17.35
CA ARG A 140 -30.79 -56.40 17.97
C ARG A 140 -29.68 -56.09 16.96
N GLN A 141 -29.76 -56.62 15.74
CA GLN A 141 -28.79 -56.33 14.69
C GLN A 141 -28.87 -54.87 14.22
N VAL A 142 -30.07 -54.30 14.14
CA VAL A 142 -30.27 -52.88 13.82
C VAL A 142 -29.70 -51.99 14.92
N ASP A 143 -29.90 -52.34 16.19
CA ASP A 143 -29.32 -51.60 17.31
C ASP A 143 -27.79 -51.72 17.35
N GLU A 144 -27.23 -52.90 17.11
CA GLU A 144 -25.76 -53.09 17.02
C GLU A 144 -25.16 -52.29 15.86
N LEU A 145 -25.77 -52.32 14.67
CA LEU A 145 -25.34 -51.54 13.52
C LEU A 145 -25.48 -50.04 13.78
N SER A 146 -26.57 -49.60 14.42
CA SER A 146 -26.81 -48.20 14.75
C SER A 146 -25.74 -47.69 15.72
N ASN A 147 -25.42 -48.46 16.76
CA ASN A 147 -24.35 -48.14 17.71
C ASN A 147 -22.97 -48.11 17.03
N GLN A 148 -22.71 -49.05 16.09
CA GLN A 148 -21.45 -49.07 15.35
C GLN A 148 -21.31 -47.87 14.41
N ILE A 149 -22.39 -47.48 13.74
CA ILE A 149 -22.44 -46.27 12.89
C ILE A 149 -22.25 -45.02 13.75
N GLU A 150 -22.93 -44.92 14.90
CA GLU A 150 -22.79 -43.79 15.80
C GLU A 150 -21.37 -43.66 16.36
N PHE A 151 -20.74 -44.79 16.72
CA PHE A 151 -19.33 -44.82 17.13
C PHE A 151 -18.39 -44.36 16.01
N GLN A 152 -18.59 -44.83 14.77
CA GLN A 152 -17.78 -44.40 13.63
C GLN A 152 -17.97 -42.91 13.32
N LEU A 153 -19.21 -42.40 13.40
CA LEU A 153 -19.51 -40.98 13.24
C LEU A 153 -18.79 -40.14 14.29
N ARG A 154 -18.89 -40.51 15.58
CA ARG A 154 -18.21 -39.79 16.66
C ARG A 154 -16.69 -39.84 16.53
N HIS A 155 -16.12 -40.98 16.13
CA HIS A 155 -14.69 -41.09 15.88
C HIS A 155 -14.25 -40.18 14.72
N ARG A 156 -15.04 -40.14 13.63
CA ARG A 156 -14.75 -39.30 12.48
C ARG A 156 -14.93 -37.81 12.81
N GLU A 157 -15.94 -37.44 13.59
CA GLU A 157 -16.12 -36.09 14.11
C GLU A 157 -14.97 -35.68 15.03
N SER A 158 -14.52 -36.56 15.93
CA SER A 158 -13.37 -36.31 16.80
C SER A 158 -12.10 -36.10 15.99
N TYR A 159 -11.86 -36.94 14.98
CA TYR A 159 -10.69 -36.83 14.10
C TYR A 159 -10.69 -35.51 13.32
N HIS A 160 -11.81 -35.16 12.68
CA HIS A 160 -11.93 -33.89 11.95
C HIS A 160 -11.82 -32.68 12.87
N LYS A 161 -12.31 -32.78 14.11
CA LYS A 161 -12.18 -31.71 15.10
C LYS A 161 -10.73 -31.52 15.55
N GLU A 162 -9.99 -32.60 15.73
CA GLU A 162 -8.56 -32.57 16.07
C GLU A 162 -7.73 -32.01 14.90
N GLU A 163 -8.02 -32.46 13.67
CA GLU A 163 -7.38 -31.93 12.44
C GLU A 163 -7.66 -30.42 12.24
N MET A 164 -8.88 -29.97 12.53
CA MET A 164 -9.23 -28.54 12.51
C MET A 164 -8.44 -27.74 13.54
N VAL A 165 -8.27 -28.26 14.77
CA VAL A 165 -7.49 -27.58 15.82
C VAL A 165 -6.01 -27.52 15.43
N GLU A 166 -5.43 -28.61 14.90
CA GLU A 166 -4.04 -28.59 14.40
C GLU A 166 -3.85 -27.58 13.26
N LEU A 167 -4.84 -27.44 12.38
CA LEU A 167 -4.80 -26.47 11.29
C LEU A 167 -4.88 -25.03 11.82
N GLU A 168 -5.76 -24.77 12.78
CA GLU A 168 -5.87 -23.47 13.47
C GLU A 168 -4.58 -23.12 14.21
N GLU A 169 -3.94 -24.07 14.89
CA GLU A 169 -2.64 -23.89 15.55
C GLU A 169 -1.52 -23.59 14.55
N LYS A 170 -1.49 -24.26 13.39
CA LYS A 170 -0.52 -23.96 12.32
C LYS A 170 -0.71 -22.56 11.76
N TYR A 171 -1.93 -22.17 11.43
CA TYR A 171 -2.21 -20.83 10.90
C TYR A 171 -1.92 -19.72 11.93
N THR A 172 -2.24 -19.95 13.21
CA THR A 172 -1.90 -18.99 14.26
C THR A 172 -0.38 -18.86 14.44
N ALA A 173 0.36 -19.96 14.40
CA ALA A 173 1.82 -19.94 14.44
C ALA A 173 2.43 -19.21 13.21
N GLU A 174 1.90 -19.43 12.00
CA GLU A 174 2.34 -18.71 10.80
C GLU A 174 2.04 -17.20 10.90
N ILE A 175 0.87 -16.82 11.41
CA ILE A 175 0.52 -15.41 11.66
C ILE A 175 1.49 -14.78 12.67
N ASP A 176 1.84 -15.48 13.73
CA ASP A 176 2.76 -14.97 14.75
C ASP A 176 4.21 -14.87 14.21
N GLN A 177 4.63 -15.80 13.36
CA GLN A 177 5.92 -15.71 12.65
C GLN A 177 5.97 -14.52 11.69
N GLU A 178 4.92 -14.28 10.90
CA GLU A 178 4.88 -13.10 10.02
C GLU A 178 4.76 -11.80 10.81
N ARG A 179 4.08 -11.80 11.97
CA ARG A 179 4.06 -10.64 12.89
C ARG A 179 5.45 -10.32 13.43
N THR A 180 6.16 -11.32 13.95
CA THR A 180 7.52 -11.12 14.48
C THR A 180 8.49 -10.66 13.40
N LYS A 181 8.38 -11.20 12.18
CA LYS A 181 9.15 -10.74 11.02
C LYS A 181 8.82 -9.29 10.64
N TYR A 182 7.54 -8.91 10.68
CA TYR A 182 7.13 -7.52 10.45
C TYR A 182 7.66 -6.57 11.54
N GLU A 183 7.66 -6.99 12.80
CA GLU A 183 8.24 -6.23 13.91
C GLU A 183 9.74 -6.03 13.74
N LEU A 184 10.49 -7.08 13.39
CA LEU A 184 11.92 -6.98 13.08
C LEU A 184 12.19 -6.03 11.91
N LEU A 185 11.44 -6.16 10.80
CA LEU A 185 11.61 -5.27 9.65
C LEU A 185 11.31 -3.81 10.00
N ARG A 186 10.35 -3.59 10.91
CA ARG A 186 9.99 -2.27 11.41
C ARG A 186 11.08 -1.69 12.32
N GLU A 187 11.72 -2.50 13.15
CA GLU A 187 12.89 -2.11 13.93
C GLU A 187 14.08 -1.77 13.02
N GLU A 188 14.42 -2.63 12.06
CA GLU A 188 15.49 -2.37 11.09
C GLU A 188 15.25 -1.08 10.29
N LYS A 189 14.00 -0.83 9.88
CA LYS A 189 13.61 0.43 9.23
C LYS A 189 13.87 1.63 10.15
N ASN A 190 13.45 1.55 11.41
CA ASN A 190 13.63 2.64 12.36
C ASN A 190 15.12 2.89 12.65
N ASP A 191 15.93 1.84 12.79
CA ASP A 191 17.37 1.95 13.00
C ASP A 191 18.06 2.61 11.78
N ALA A 192 17.68 2.22 10.57
CA ALA A 192 18.17 2.85 9.34
C ALA A 192 17.74 4.32 9.21
N GLU A 193 16.50 4.65 9.62
CA GLU A 193 16.02 6.04 9.68
C GLU A 193 16.82 6.85 10.71
N MET A 194 17.11 6.29 11.88
CA MET A 194 17.91 6.94 12.92
C MET A 194 19.35 7.17 12.46
N GLU A 195 19.99 6.18 11.84
CA GLU A 195 21.35 6.33 11.28
C GLU A 195 21.38 7.39 10.16
N ALA A 196 20.36 7.42 9.29
CA ALA A 196 20.25 8.44 8.26
C ALA A 196 20.08 9.84 8.87
N GLU A 197 19.26 9.99 9.91
CA GLU A 197 19.11 11.27 10.63
C GLU A 197 20.41 11.71 11.31
N GLU A 198 21.14 10.81 11.94
CA GLU A 198 22.45 11.10 12.53
C GLU A 198 23.48 11.50 11.47
N ASN A 199 23.49 10.81 10.32
CA ASN A 199 24.35 11.15 9.19
C ASN A 199 24.02 12.55 8.64
N ILE A 200 22.73 12.89 8.50
CA ILE A 200 22.30 14.24 8.08
C ILE A 200 22.72 15.29 9.12
N LYS A 201 22.54 15.03 10.42
CA LYS A 201 22.97 15.95 11.49
C LYS A 201 24.48 16.16 11.47
N SER A 202 25.27 15.09 11.37
CA SER A 202 26.74 15.19 11.31
C SER A 202 27.22 15.96 10.08
N LEU A 203 26.58 15.77 8.92
CA LEU A 203 26.89 16.52 7.70
C LEU A 203 26.52 18.00 7.84
N ALA A 204 25.37 18.30 8.47
CA ALA A 204 24.95 19.66 8.76
C ALA A 204 25.91 20.36 9.72
N GLU A 205 26.36 19.67 10.78
CA GLU A 205 27.38 20.18 11.72
C GLU A 205 28.72 20.41 11.02
N LEU A 206 29.13 19.50 10.13
CA LEU A 206 30.35 19.66 9.33
C LEU A 206 30.25 20.89 8.42
N HIS A 207 29.14 21.08 7.72
CA HIS A 207 28.92 22.25 6.86
C HIS A 207 28.84 23.54 7.68
N ALA A 208 28.20 23.52 8.86
CA ALA A 208 28.14 24.66 9.77
C ALA A 208 29.55 25.05 10.23
N LYS A 209 30.37 24.07 10.62
CA LYS A 209 31.77 24.29 11.00
C LYS A 209 32.60 24.84 9.85
N GLN A 210 32.47 24.28 8.64
CA GLN A 210 33.17 24.80 7.45
C GLN A 210 32.77 26.24 7.14
N THR A 211 31.49 26.58 7.30
CA THR A 211 30.99 27.95 7.12
C THR A 211 31.58 28.88 8.16
N GLN A 212 31.61 28.47 9.43
CA GLN A 212 32.22 29.22 10.52
C GLN A 212 33.73 29.43 10.30
N ASP A 213 34.46 28.41 9.86
CA ASP A 213 35.89 28.50 9.55
C ASP A 213 36.15 29.47 8.38
N LEU A 214 35.29 29.42 7.34
CA LEU A 214 35.32 30.37 6.22
C LEU A 214 35.05 31.80 6.69
N GLU A 215 34.00 32.03 7.47
CA GLU A 215 33.68 33.33 8.07
C GLU A 215 34.84 33.84 8.92
N GLY A 216 35.43 32.99 9.77
CA GLY A 216 36.61 33.32 10.56
C GLY A 216 37.81 33.71 9.69
N SER A 217 38.03 32.99 8.57
CA SER A 217 39.09 33.33 7.62
C SER A 217 38.86 34.69 6.94
N PHE A 218 37.61 35.03 6.60
CA PHE A 218 37.25 36.32 6.02
C PHE A 218 37.36 37.45 7.04
N GLN A 219 36.90 37.23 8.28
CA GLN A 219 37.06 38.18 9.37
C GLN A 219 38.53 38.47 9.65
N ASN A 220 39.39 37.45 9.64
CA ASN A 220 40.84 37.64 9.80
C ASN A 220 41.44 38.46 8.65
N LYS A 221 41.08 38.16 7.39
CA LYS A 221 41.51 38.97 6.23
C LYS A 221 41.03 40.42 6.35
N MET A 222 39.79 40.63 6.76
CA MET A 222 39.22 41.95 6.98
C MET A 222 39.95 42.69 8.11
N MET A 223 40.29 42.01 9.21
CA MET A 223 41.09 42.57 10.30
C MET A 223 42.48 43.00 9.81
N ILE A 224 43.16 42.17 9.02
CA ILE A 224 44.46 42.51 8.42
C ILE A 224 44.33 43.75 7.53
N GLU A 225 43.31 43.82 6.69
CA GLU A 225 43.15 44.94 5.75
C GLU A 225 42.69 46.23 6.45
N VAL A 226 41.88 46.14 7.50
CA VAL A 226 41.60 47.25 8.42
C VAL A 226 42.89 47.73 9.09
N GLY A 227 43.74 46.82 9.56
CA GLY A 227 45.05 47.17 10.13
C GLY A 227 45.97 47.84 9.12
N ARG A 228 45.97 47.38 7.86
CA ARG A 228 46.72 48.02 6.76
C ARG A 228 46.17 49.41 6.45
N TYR A 229 44.86 49.58 6.40
CA TYR A 229 44.21 50.87 6.22
C TYR A 229 44.53 51.83 7.37
N GLN A 230 44.49 51.38 8.62
CA GLN A 230 44.86 52.20 9.78
C GLN A 230 46.32 52.65 9.73
N LYS A 231 47.25 51.77 9.33
CA LYS A 231 48.66 52.15 9.11
C LYS A 231 48.79 53.21 8.02
N LEU A 232 48.14 53.01 6.87
CA LEU A 232 48.18 53.97 5.77
C LEU A 232 47.53 55.30 6.15
N ALA A 233 46.45 55.27 6.93
CA ALA A 233 45.79 56.46 7.45
C ALA A 233 46.71 57.22 8.42
N ALA A 234 47.40 56.52 9.32
CA ALA A 234 48.37 57.12 10.24
C ALA A 234 49.59 57.71 9.50
N GLU A 235 50.10 57.03 8.47
CA GLU A 235 51.16 57.57 7.60
C GLU A 235 50.69 58.84 6.86
N ARG A 236 49.48 58.82 6.29
CA ARG A 236 48.86 59.98 5.65
C ARG A 236 48.74 61.15 6.62
N GLU A 237 48.29 60.88 7.85
CA GLU A 237 48.12 61.92 8.87
C GLU A 237 49.47 62.47 9.35
N SER A 238 50.49 61.61 9.51
CA SER A 238 51.86 62.04 9.82
C SER A 238 52.43 62.93 8.73
N ILE A 239 52.22 62.58 7.46
CA ILE A 239 52.64 63.40 6.31
C ILE A 239 51.88 64.73 6.31
N HIS A 240 50.57 64.71 6.56
CA HIS A 240 49.77 65.93 6.66
C HIS A 240 50.28 66.86 7.77
N ARG A 241 50.52 66.33 8.97
CA ARG A 241 51.08 67.11 10.09
C ARG A 241 52.46 67.70 9.76
N PHE A 242 53.30 66.94 9.07
CA PHE A 242 54.62 67.43 8.63
C PHE A 242 54.48 68.62 7.67
N TRP A 243 53.65 68.48 6.63
CA TRP A 243 53.40 69.57 5.67
C TRP A 243 52.70 70.77 6.29
N GLU A 244 51.79 70.54 7.23
CA GLU A 244 51.09 71.60 7.95
C GLU A 244 52.04 72.38 8.85
N SER A 245 52.99 71.70 9.51
CA SER A 245 54.07 72.35 10.26
C SER A 245 55.01 73.15 9.36
N GLU A 246 55.46 72.59 8.24
CA GLU A 246 56.28 73.31 7.25
C GLU A 246 55.54 74.53 6.69
N HIS A 247 54.25 74.37 6.34
CA HIS A 247 53.42 75.47 5.88
C HIS A 247 53.27 76.55 6.94
N GLN A 248 53.03 76.18 8.21
CA GLN A 248 52.91 77.13 9.31
C GLN A 248 54.23 77.84 9.59
N GLN A 249 55.37 77.16 9.49
CA GLN A 249 56.70 77.78 9.60
C GLN A 249 56.96 78.75 8.45
N LEU A 250 56.62 78.39 7.21
CA LEU A 250 56.77 79.24 6.04
C LEU A 250 55.86 80.47 6.12
N MET A 251 54.59 80.29 6.49
CA MET A 251 53.65 81.38 6.74
C MET A 251 54.12 82.28 7.89
N GLY A 252 54.70 81.71 8.94
CA GLY A 252 55.30 82.46 10.04
C GLY A 252 56.52 83.29 9.60
N LYS A 253 57.40 82.74 8.74
CA LYS A 253 58.52 83.47 8.14
C LYS A 253 58.04 84.61 7.24
N HIS A 254 57.06 84.35 6.38
CA HIS A 254 56.45 85.39 5.53
C HIS A 254 55.76 86.46 6.37
N HIS A 255 55.02 86.09 7.42
CA HIS A 255 54.36 87.05 8.29
C HIS A 255 55.38 87.94 9.01
N LYS A 256 56.49 87.38 9.50
CA LYS A 256 57.60 88.16 10.06
C LYS A 256 58.23 89.10 9.04
N GLN A 257 58.51 88.63 7.82
CA GLN A 257 59.05 89.48 6.75
C GLN A 257 58.11 90.63 6.37
N VAL A 258 56.79 90.37 6.33
CA VAL A 258 55.78 91.40 6.07
C VAL A 258 55.71 92.39 7.24
N ALA A 259 55.76 91.91 8.49
CA ALA A 259 55.77 92.78 9.67
C ALA A 259 57.03 93.65 9.74
N ASP A 260 58.21 93.10 9.45
CA ASP A 260 59.47 93.84 9.39
C ASP A 260 59.42 94.91 8.27
N MET A 261 58.90 94.54 7.09
CA MET A 261 58.71 95.49 5.99
C MET A 261 57.69 96.59 6.34
N GLN A 262 56.59 96.25 7.01
CA GLN A 262 55.61 97.24 7.49
C GLN A 262 56.24 98.18 8.52
N ARG A 263 57.02 97.66 9.46
CA ARG A 263 57.73 98.45 10.47
C ARG A 263 58.73 99.41 9.84
N ASP A 264 59.53 98.94 8.89
CA ASP A 264 60.49 99.78 8.15
C ASP A 264 59.78 100.86 7.32
N PHE A 265 58.60 100.55 6.76
CA PHE A 265 57.75 101.54 6.08
C PHE A 265 57.16 102.57 7.05
N GLU A 266 56.73 102.17 8.24
CA GLU A 266 56.23 103.07 9.29
C GLU A 266 57.33 103.97 9.86
N GLU A 267 58.54 103.43 10.07
CA GLU A 267 59.74 104.19 10.48
C GLU A 267 60.11 105.22 9.39
N ASN A 268 60.10 104.85 8.11
CA ASN A 268 60.32 105.80 7.02
C ASN A 268 59.20 106.84 6.92
N GLN A 269 57.93 106.45 7.07
CA GLN A 269 56.81 107.39 7.02
C GLN A 269 56.83 108.38 8.19
N THR A 270 57.26 107.96 9.39
CA THR A 270 57.45 108.86 10.54
C THR A 270 58.64 109.79 10.34
N SER A 271 59.75 109.31 9.76
CA SER A 271 60.87 110.16 9.35
C SER A 271 60.45 111.21 8.32
N ASP A 272 59.71 110.82 7.28
CA ASP A 272 59.21 111.73 6.25
C ASP A 272 58.23 112.76 6.83
N LYS A 273 57.35 112.36 7.76
CA LYS A 273 56.48 113.30 8.51
C LYS A 273 57.30 114.31 9.31
N ASN A 274 58.34 113.88 10.02
CA ASN A 274 59.21 114.79 10.78
C ASN A 274 59.94 115.79 9.87
N VAL A 275 60.30 115.38 8.64
CA VAL A 275 60.88 116.29 7.63
C VAL A 275 59.83 117.28 7.13
N ILE A 276 58.60 116.83 6.87
CA ILE A 276 57.49 117.72 6.48
C ILE A 276 57.18 118.73 7.57
N ASP A 277 57.16 118.32 8.83
CA ASP A 277 56.89 119.21 9.97
C ASP A 277 58.01 120.26 10.11
N ARG A 278 59.29 119.89 9.95
CA ARG A 278 60.39 120.87 9.88
C ARG A 278 60.22 121.87 8.73
N ILE A 279 59.87 121.40 7.53
CA ILE A 279 59.65 122.27 6.38
C ILE A 279 58.47 123.21 6.63
N ASN A 280 57.41 122.74 7.30
CA ASN A 280 56.25 123.56 7.66
C ASN A 280 56.59 124.59 8.75
N GLU A 281 57.41 124.24 9.74
CA GLU A 281 57.93 125.19 10.74
C GLU A 281 58.81 126.25 10.09
N GLU A 282 59.74 125.87 9.21
CA GLU A 282 60.56 126.80 8.43
C GLU A 282 59.70 127.71 7.53
N LYS A 283 58.65 127.16 6.92
CA LYS A 283 57.69 127.91 6.10
C LYS A 283 56.89 128.91 6.95
N SER A 284 56.41 128.52 8.13
CA SER A 284 55.67 129.40 9.04
C SER A 284 56.56 130.55 9.52
N LEU A 285 57.80 130.25 9.89
CA LEU A 285 58.79 131.27 10.27
C LEU A 285 59.08 132.23 9.11
N ALA A 286 59.19 131.71 7.88
CA ALA A 286 59.37 132.54 6.69
C ALA A 286 58.13 133.40 6.39
N GLU A 287 56.91 132.88 6.60
CA GLU A 287 55.65 133.62 6.47
C GLU A 287 55.52 134.73 7.51
N ASP A 288 55.86 134.47 8.78
CA ASP A 288 55.84 135.48 9.85
C ASP A 288 56.88 136.58 9.63
N VAL A 289 58.10 136.21 9.24
CA VAL A 289 59.14 137.18 8.85
C VAL A 289 58.66 137.99 7.64
N HIS A 290 58.06 137.34 6.64
CA HIS A 290 57.53 138.04 5.47
C HIS A 290 56.40 139.01 5.85
N GLN A 291 55.47 138.63 6.71
CA GLN A 291 54.39 139.52 7.19
C GLN A 291 54.93 140.72 7.97
N GLU A 292 55.91 140.52 8.85
CA GLU A 292 56.52 141.61 9.61
C GLU A 292 57.34 142.54 8.69
N THR A 293 58.00 141.98 7.66
CA THR A 293 58.71 142.75 6.64
C THR A 293 57.73 143.53 5.74
N MET A 294 56.57 142.94 5.40
CA MET A 294 55.52 143.58 4.61
C MET A 294 54.84 144.71 5.39
N ARG A 295 54.62 144.56 6.71
CA ARG A 295 54.08 145.63 7.56
C ARG A 295 55.02 146.83 7.69
N GLN A 296 56.33 146.59 7.74
CA GLN A 296 57.34 147.66 7.73
C GLN A 296 57.43 148.33 6.36
N LEU A 297 57.37 147.55 5.28
CA LEU A 297 57.28 148.05 3.91
C LEU A 297 56.01 148.85 3.66
N GLU A 298 54.84 148.43 4.15
CA GLU A 298 53.57 149.17 3.96
C GLU A 298 53.62 150.56 4.62
N GLN A 299 54.20 150.69 5.82
CA GLN A 299 54.36 151.96 6.51
C GLN A 299 55.38 152.92 5.85
N ASP A 300 56.41 152.37 5.21
CA ASP A 300 57.39 153.15 4.44
C ASP A 300 56.85 153.47 3.03
N THR A 301 56.10 152.55 2.40
CA THR A 301 55.47 152.77 1.09
C THR A 301 54.32 153.76 1.14
N ASP A 302 53.56 153.88 2.23
CA ASP A 302 52.50 154.90 2.33
C ASP A 302 53.06 156.32 2.45
N ARG A 303 54.30 156.49 2.95
CA ARG A 303 55.03 157.77 2.93
C ARG A 303 55.75 158.02 1.60
N GLU A 304 56.30 156.98 0.98
CA GLU A 304 56.97 157.09 -0.31
C GLU A 304 56.00 157.15 -1.51
N ILE A 305 54.74 156.68 -1.41
CA ILE A 305 53.74 156.71 -2.50
C ILE A 305 53.18 158.12 -2.76
N GLU A 306 53.18 159.02 -1.77
CA GLU A 306 52.87 160.44 -2.00
C GLU A 306 54.04 161.17 -2.68
N GLU A 307 55.29 160.76 -2.45
CA GLU A 307 56.49 161.40 -3.04
C GLU A 307 56.97 160.75 -4.36
N LEU A 308 56.70 159.46 -4.61
CA LEU A 308 57.08 158.72 -5.84
C LEU A 308 56.06 158.78 -6.98
N LYS A 309 54.83 159.25 -6.75
CA LYS A 309 53.85 159.50 -7.83
C LYS A 309 54.28 160.64 -8.76
N GLU A 310 55.01 161.64 -8.26
CA GLU A 310 55.56 162.73 -9.09
C GLU A 310 56.87 162.33 -9.80
N ASP A 311 57.68 161.44 -9.22
CA ASP A 311 59.05 161.18 -9.70
C ASP A 311 59.17 159.98 -10.68
N LYS A 312 58.17 159.09 -10.72
CA LYS A 312 58.21 157.84 -11.52
C LYS A 312 57.60 157.93 -12.92
N GLU A 313 56.85 158.98 -13.27
CA GLU A 313 56.54 159.29 -14.67
C GLU A 313 57.79 159.69 -15.48
N ALA A 314 58.84 160.18 -14.81
CA ALA A 314 60.07 160.64 -15.45
C ALA A 314 61.13 159.54 -15.71
N ARG A 315 61.14 158.42 -14.95
CA ARG A 315 62.24 157.41 -15.00
C ARG A 315 62.00 156.22 -15.95
N LEU A 316 60.86 156.16 -16.63
CA LEU A 316 60.55 155.14 -17.65
C LEU A 316 61.45 155.23 -18.92
N LYS A 317 62.33 156.25 -19.00
CA LYS A 317 63.23 156.51 -20.14
C LYS A 317 64.62 155.88 -20.03
N ALA A 318 64.96 155.23 -18.91
CA ALA A 318 66.30 154.69 -18.62
C ALA A 318 66.41 153.15 -18.70
N GLU A 319 65.43 152.50 -19.33
CA GLU A 319 65.56 151.12 -19.81
C GLU A 319 66.46 151.09 -21.05
N LYS A 320 67.79 150.92 -20.89
CA LYS A 320 68.62 150.51 -22.05
C LYS A 320 70.00 149.84 -21.88
N ASP A 321 70.53 149.56 -20.68
CA ASP A 321 71.97 149.18 -20.59
C ASP A 321 72.40 147.78 -20.11
N ASP A 322 71.53 146.81 -19.74
CA ASP A 322 72.03 145.49 -19.27
C ASP A 322 71.63 144.27 -20.10
N LYS A 323 71.53 144.45 -21.42
CA LYS A 323 71.24 143.40 -22.42
C LYS A 323 72.50 142.69 -22.98
N VAL A 324 73.51 142.38 -22.15
CA VAL A 324 74.78 141.74 -22.63
C VAL A 324 75.25 140.50 -21.85
N LYS A 325 74.70 140.15 -20.67
CA LYS A 325 75.24 139.02 -19.87
C LYS A 325 74.71 137.61 -20.22
N LEU A 326 73.76 137.47 -21.14
CA LEU A 326 73.11 136.19 -21.47
C LEU A 326 73.52 135.61 -22.84
N ARG A 327 74.83 135.56 -23.14
CA ARG A 327 75.35 134.98 -24.40
C ARG A 327 76.49 133.93 -24.23
N GLY A 328 76.62 133.32 -23.05
CA GLY A 328 77.74 132.40 -22.71
C GLY A 328 77.41 130.92 -22.46
N GLN A 329 76.14 130.51 -22.34
CA GLN A 329 75.77 129.14 -21.89
C GLN A 329 75.18 128.23 -23.00
N SER A 330 75.71 128.30 -24.23
CA SER A 330 75.16 127.52 -25.37
C SER A 330 76.01 126.29 -25.79
N GLY A 331 77.19 126.08 -25.20
CA GLY A 331 78.12 125.01 -25.64
C GLY A 331 77.94 123.63 -24.98
N ILE A 332 77.45 123.59 -23.72
CA ILE A 332 77.41 122.35 -22.91
C ILE A 332 76.17 121.50 -23.21
N HIS A 333 75.06 122.11 -23.64
CA HIS A 333 73.80 121.40 -23.93
C HIS A 333 73.79 120.58 -25.22
N LYS A 334 74.74 120.78 -26.16
CA LYS A 334 74.77 120.03 -27.42
C LYS A 334 75.35 118.60 -27.30
N ARG A 335 76.36 118.38 -26.44
CA ARG A 335 76.95 117.03 -26.26
C ARG A 335 76.06 116.09 -25.45
N ASN A 336 75.41 116.59 -24.40
CA ASN A 336 74.47 115.78 -23.60
C ASN A 336 73.22 115.39 -24.40
N HIS A 337 72.82 116.19 -25.40
CA HIS A 337 71.67 115.88 -26.25
C HIS A 337 71.95 114.72 -27.23
N GLU A 338 73.15 114.59 -27.77
CA GLU A 338 73.51 113.50 -28.70
C GLU A 338 73.68 112.15 -28.00
N GLU A 339 74.21 112.14 -26.77
CA GLU A 339 74.34 110.91 -25.97
C GLU A 339 72.99 110.37 -25.50
N LEU A 340 72.10 111.25 -25.04
CA LEU A 340 70.74 110.88 -24.64
C LEU A 340 69.92 110.31 -25.83
N LYS A 341 70.16 110.83 -27.04
CA LYS A 341 69.47 110.37 -28.27
C LYS A 341 69.90 108.97 -28.68
N ARG A 342 71.16 108.58 -28.48
CA ARG A 342 71.64 107.20 -28.73
C ARG A 342 71.12 106.19 -27.71
N GLN A 343 70.97 106.57 -26.43
CA GLN A 343 70.38 105.69 -25.42
C GLN A 343 68.87 105.49 -25.65
N MET A 344 68.17 106.55 -26.07
CA MET A 344 66.76 106.49 -26.42
C MET A 344 66.49 105.53 -27.59
N GLN A 345 67.31 105.57 -28.65
CA GLN A 345 67.16 104.65 -29.80
C GLN A 345 67.36 103.18 -29.42
N ARG A 346 68.32 102.85 -28.55
CA ARG A 346 68.50 101.47 -28.07
C ARG A 346 67.31 100.98 -27.24
N LYS A 347 66.76 101.85 -26.39
CA LYS A 347 65.56 101.54 -25.60
C LYS A 347 64.30 101.40 -26.46
N GLU A 348 64.19 102.16 -27.55
CA GLU A 348 63.12 101.99 -28.55
C GLU A 348 63.20 100.63 -29.28
N GLU A 349 64.40 100.17 -29.63
CA GLU A 349 64.60 98.84 -30.24
C GLU A 349 64.29 97.69 -29.26
N GLU A 350 64.73 97.78 -28.00
CA GLU A 350 64.36 96.82 -26.95
C GLU A 350 62.83 96.80 -26.71
N LEU A 351 62.19 97.98 -26.65
CA LEU A 351 60.74 98.09 -26.50
C LEU A 351 59.99 97.43 -27.66
N ARG A 352 60.50 97.57 -28.89
CA ARG A 352 59.92 96.96 -30.08
C ARG A 352 60.01 95.43 -30.04
N GLN A 353 61.12 94.87 -29.56
CA GLN A 353 61.25 93.41 -29.37
C GLN A 353 60.26 92.89 -28.32
N TYR A 354 60.14 93.56 -27.17
CA TYR A 354 59.17 93.17 -26.14
C TYR A 354 57.71 93.29 -26.60
N GLN A 355 57.38 94.30 -27.43
CA GLN A 355 56.06 94.44 -28.02
C GLN A 355 55.74 93.29 -29.00
N GLU A 356 56.71 92.84 -29.79
CA GLU A 356 56.53 91.73 -30.72
C GLU A 356 56.38 90.38 -29.99
N GLU A 357 57.12 90.17 -28.89
CA GLU A 357 56.94 89.00 -28.02
C GLU A 357 55.59 89.02 -27.28
N ALA A 358 55.15 90.18 -26.80
CA ALA A 358 53.84 90.35 -26.20
C ALA A 358 52.73 90.02 -27.19
N ARG A 359 52.85 90.46 -28.46
CA ARG A 359 51.90 90.11 -29.53
C ARG A 359 51.82 88.60 -29.76
N LYS A 360 52.97 87.91 -29.87
CA LYS A 360 53.01 86.44 -30.05
C LYS A 360 52.40 85.68 -28.87
N LYS A 361 52.63 86.13 -27.63
CA LYS A 361 52.02 85.54 -26.44
C LYS A 361 50.51 85.78 -26.43
N GLN A 362 50.04 86.96 -26.82
CA GLN A 362 48.61 87.27 -26.92
C GLN A 362 47.92 86.40 -27.98
N GLU A 363 48.51 86.24 -29.17
CA GLU A 363 47.98 85.35 -30.21
C GLU A 363 47.84 83.90 -29.73
N LYS A 364 48.79 83.42 -28.92
CA LYS A 364 48.75 82.07 -28.33
C LYS A 364 47.69 81.94 -27.22
N ILE A 365 47.50 82.99 -26.42
CA ILE A 365 46.41 83.06 -25.43
C ILE A 365 45.06 82.98 -26.15
N ASP A 366 44.88 83.74 -27.23
CA ASP A 366 43.62 83.76 -27.98
C ASP A 366 43.33 82.41 -28.65
N GLN A 367 44.35 81.69 -29.14
CA GLN A 367 44.20 80.32 -29.65
C GLN A 367 43.75 79.34 -28.56
N LEU A 368 44.43 79.35 -27.40
CA LEU A 368 44.08 78.49 -26.27
C LEU A 368 42.69 78.81 -25.70
N GLN A 369 42.28 80.08 -25.73
CA GLN A 369 40.92 80.49 -25.33
C GLN A 369 39.86 79.90 -26.27
N LYS A 370 40.10 79.91 -27.59
CA LYS A 370 39.20 79.29 -28.57
C LYS A 370 39.09 77.78 -28.39
N GLU A 371 40.21 77.10 -28.12
CA GLU A 371 40.20 75.65 -27.83
C GLU A 371 39.45 75.34 -26.53
N ARG A 372 39.64 76.14 -25.49
CA ARG A 372 38.88 76.02 -24.24
C ARG A 372 37.38 76.21 -24.48
N ASP A 373 36.97 77.21 -25.26
CA ASP A 373 35.56 77.44 -25.58
C ASP A 373 34.96 76.32 -26.43
N HIS A 374 35.74 75.71 -27.34
CA HIS A 374 35.34 74.54 -28.10
C HIS A 374 35.11 73.33 -27.19
N ASN A 375 36.08 73.00 -26.33
CA ASN A 375 35.99 71.89 -25.39
C ASN A 375 34.82 72.06 -24.41
N VAL A 376 34.57 73.28 -23.94
CA VAL A 376 33.41 73.58 -23.08
C VAL A 376 32.08 73.33 -23.80
N LYS A 377 31.99 73.65 -25.10
CA LYS A 377 30.78 73.34 -25.90
C LYS A 377 30.60 71.83 -26.07
N GLU A 378 31.68 71.09 -26.31
CA GLU A 378 31.62 69.63 -26.45
C GLU A 378 31.18 68.95 -25.14
N ILE A 379 31.74 69.39 -24.00
CA ILE A 379 31.34 68.91 -22.67
C ILE A 379 29.84 69.12 -22.45
N LYS A 380 29.31 70.32 -22.72
CA LYS A 380 27.86 70.61 -22.59
C LYS A 380 26.99 69.70 -23.47
N GLN A 381 27.43 69.39 -24.69
CA GLN A 381 26.71 68.45 -25.56
C GLN A 381 26.74 67.01 -25.03
N ARG A 382 27.88 66.58 -24.48
CA ARG A 382 28.00 65.27 -23.83
C ARG A 382 27.14 65.19 -22.57
N ASP A 383 27.11 66.23 -21.75
CA ASP A 383 26.25 66.31 -20.55
C ASP A 383 24.77 66.24 -20.90
N THR A 384 24.36 66.93 -21.98
CA THR A 384 22.97 66.85 -22.48
C THR A 384 22.63 65.42 -22.92
N THR A 385 23.55 64.77 -23.64
CA THR A 385 23.37 63.37 -24.10
C THR A 385 23.34 62.39 -22.93
N ILE A 386 24.14 62.63 -21.89
CA ILE A 386 24.14 61.84 -20.66
C ILE A 386 22.79 62.01 -19.95
N GLY A 387 22.29 63.23 -19.81
CA GLY A 387 20.97 63.50 -19.24
C GLY A 387 19.83 62.79 -19.98
N ASP A 388 19.82 62.81 -21.31
CA ASP A 388 18.81 62.10 -22.12
C ASP A 388 18.90 60.57 -21.91
N LYS A 389 20.11 60.02 -21.82
CA LYS A 389 20.33 58.59 -21.56
C LYS A 389 19.92 58.21 -20.13
N GLU A 390 20.22 59.03 -19.14
CA GLU A 390 19.81 58.84 -17.76
C GLU A 390 18.29 58.87 -17.61
N GLY A 391 17.62 59.81 -18.27
CA GLY A 391 16.15 59.86 -18.36
C GLY A 391 15.59 58.57 -18.97
N ARG A 392 16.16 58.10 -20.08
CA ARG A 392 15.73 56.85 -20.72
C ARG A 392 15.95 55.61 -19.82
N ILE A 393 17.05 55.59 -19.07
CA ILE A 393 17.33 54.54 -18.07
C ILE A 393 16.29 54.58 -16.94
N TYR A 394 15.90 55.76 -16.49
CA TYR A 394 14.88 55.92 -15.47
C TYR A 394 13.52 55.37 -15.94
N ASP A 395 13.09 55.74 -17.15
CA ASP A 395 11.83 55.24 -17.72
C ASP A 395 11.85 53.73 -17.93
N LEU A 396 12.95 53.18 -18.44
CA LEU A 396 13.13 51.73 -18.59
C LEU A 396 13.14 51.01 -17.24
N LYS A 397 13.76 51.59 -16.20
CA LYS A 397 13.69 51.02 -14.84
C LYS A 397 12.27 50.99 -14.31
N LYS A 398 11.49 52.05 -14.55
CA LYS A 398 10.08 52.10 -14.14
C LYS A 398 9.23 51.07 -14.88
N GLN A 399 9.40 50.94 -16.20
CA GLN A 399 8.75 49.90 -16.99
C GLN A 399 9.17 48.49 -16.55
N ASN A 400 10.44 48.29 -16.19
CA ASN A 400 10.92 47.00 -15.70
C ASN A 400 10.31 46.64 -14.33
N GLN A 401 10.13 47.62 -13.44
CA GLN A 401 9.39 47.43 -12.18
C GLN A 401 7.91 47.08 -12.41
N GLU A 402 7.27 47.67 -13.43
CA GLU A 402 5.90 47.31 -13.82
C GLU A 402 5.85 45.88 -14.37
N LEU A 403 6.81 45.49 -15.21
CA LEU A 403 6.95 44.11 -15.70
C LEU A 403 7.21 43.10 -14.58
N GLU A 404 7.98 43.46 -13.55
CA GLU A 404 8.12 42.61 -12.35
C GLU A 404 6.79 42.42 -11.62
N LYS A 405 5.97 43.48 -11.49
CA LYS A 405 4.62 43.35 -10.92
C LYS A 405 3.73 42.45 -11.77
N PHE A 406 3.77 42.58 -13.10
CA PHE A 406 3.06 41.67 -14.00
C PHE A 406 3.56 40.23 -13.86
N LYS A 407 4.87 40.02 -13.74
CA LYS A 407 5.47 38.71 -13.49
C LYS A 407 4.95 38.11 -12.18
N PHE A 408 4.86 38.88 -11.11
CA PHE A 408 4.29 38.39 -9.84
C PHE A 408 2.82 37.98 -9.96
N VAL A 409 2.00 38.78 -10.67
CA VAL A 409 0.59 38.45 -10.90
C VAL A 409 0.45 37.20 -11.77
N LEU A 410 1.27 37.07 -12.81
CA LEU A 410 1.28 35.90 -13.68
C LEU A 410 1.79 34.65 -12.94
N ASP A 411 2.84 34.75 -12.14
CA ASP A 411 3.35 33.65 -11.31
C ASP A 411 2.31 33.21 -10.28
N TYR A 412 1.57 34.15 -9.68
CA TYR A 412 0.44 33.84 -8.81
C TYR A 412 -0.67 33.12 -9.59
N LYS A 413 -1.02 33.61 -10.79
CA LYS A 413 -2.04 32.98 -11.64
C LYS A 413 -1.62 31.59 -12.13
N ILE A 414 -0.34 31.39 -12.44
CA ILE A 414 0.23 30.08 -12.78
C ILE A 414 0.15 29.14 -11.58
N LYS A 415 0.49 29.61 -10.37
CA LYS A 415 0.35 28.79 -9.14
C LYS A 415 -1.11 28.42 -8.86
N GLU A 416 -2.03 29.35 -9.01
CA GLU A 416 -3.47 29.10 -8.84
C GLU A 416 -4.00 28.08 -9.87
N LEU A 417 -3.61 28.21 -11.14
CA LEU A 417 -3.98 27.26 -12.18
C LEU A 417 -3.34 25.88 -11.97
N LYS A 418 -2.08 25.82 -11.54
CA LYS A 418 -1.42 24.55 -11.17
C LYS A 418 -2.13 23.87 -10.01
N ALA A 419 -2.48 24.60 -8.96
CA ALA A 419 -3.23 24.08 -7.82
C ALA A 419 -4.64 23.55 -8.20
N GLN A 420 -5.22 24.00 -9.31
CA GLN A 420 -6.47 23.44 -9.85
C GLN A 420 -6.24 22.24 -10.80
N ILE A 421 -5.09 22.17 -11.44
CA ILE A 421 -4.72 21.09 -12.37
C ILE A 421 -4.27 19.84 -11.62
N ASP A 422 -3.49 20.00 -10.55
CA ASP A 422 -2.94 18.88 -9.77
C ASP A 422 -4.03 17.90 -9.26
N PRO A 423 -5.11 18.34 -8.57
CA PRO A 423 -6.17 17.43 -8.16
C PRO A 423 -6.94 16.80 -9.33
N LYS A 424 -7.02 17.49 -10.49
CA LYS A 424 -7.61 16.91 -11.69
C LYS A 424 -6.71 15.84 -12.31
N ASN A 425 -5.39 16.04 -12.29
CA ASN A 425 -4.43 15.05 -12.75
C ASN A 425 -4.41 13.82 -11.83
N ASP A 426 -4.51 14.01 -10.51
CA ASP A 426 -4.62 12.92 -9.55
C ASP A 426 -5.90 12.11 -9.78
N SER A 427 -7.03 12.79 -9.99
CA SER A 427 -8.30 12.14 -10.34
C SER A 427 -8.22 11.40 -11.68
N ILE A 428 -7.54 11.95 -12.69
CA ILE A 428 -7.29 11.27 -13.97
C ILE A 428 -6.39 10.04 -13.78
N ALA A 429 -5.37 10.13 -12.92
CA ALA A 429 -4.49 9.00 -12.63
C ALA A 429 -5.26 7.88 -11.91
N GLU A 430 -6.14 8.23 -10.97
CA GLU A 430 -6.99 7.27 -10.26
C GLU A 430 -8.01 6.62 -11.19
N MET A 431 -8.69 7.41 -12.05
CA MET A 431 -9.58 6.88 -13.08
C MET A 431 -8.85 5.97 -14.06
N LYS A 432 -7.62 6.31 -14.48
CA LYS A 432 -6.79 5.43 -15.32
C LYS A 432 -6.48 4.11 -14.62
N LYS A 433 -6.18 4.14 -13.32
CA LYS A 433 -5.92 2.93 -12.53
C LYS A 433 -7.18 2.07 -12.41
N GLN A 434 -8.35 2.68 -12.22
CA GLN A 434 -9.63 1.97 -12.21
C GLN A 434 -9.95 1.35 -13.58
N ILE A 435 -9.70 2.07 -14.68
CA ILE A 435 -9.88 1.54 -16.04
C ILE A 435 -8.96 0.34 -16.26
N GLN A 436 -7.68 0.43 -15.87
CA GLN A 436 -6.74 -0.70 -15.99
C GLN A 436 -7.17 -1.92 -15.17
N ALA A 437 -7.70 -1.71 -13.96
CA ALA A 437 -8.24 -2.80 -13.14
C ALA A 437 -9.49 -3.43 -13.81
N MET A 438 -10.40 -2.60 -14.32
CA MET A 438 -11.60 -3.07 -15.01
C MET A 438 -11.26 -3.81 -16.32
N ASP A 439 -10.23 -3.36 -17.05
CA ASP A 439 -9.74 -4.05 -18.25
C ASP A 439 -9.13 -5.42 -17.91
N ALA A 440 -8.38 -5.52 -16.80
CA ALA A 440 -7.87 -6.80 -16.31
C ALA A 440 -9.02 -7.75 -15.91
N ASP A 441 -10.04 -7.24 -15.22
CA ASP A 441 -11.24 -8.01 -14.89
C ASP A 441 -11.97 -8.48 -16.16
N LEU A 442 -12.09 -7.61 -17.17
CA LEU A 442 -12.69 -7.97 -18.47
C LEU A 442 -11.90 -9.06 -19.18
N GLU A 443 -10.57 -8.99 -19.18
CA GLU A 443 -9.72 -10.06 -19.72
C GLU A 443 -9.96 -11.39 -19.01
N ASP A 444 -10.06 -11.38 -17.69
CA ASP A 444 -10.37 -12.58 -16.90
C ASP A 444 -11.76 -13.13 -17.21
N TYR A 445 -12.77 -12.26 -17.36
CA TYR A 445 -14.11 -12.68 -17.82
C TYR A 445 -14.04 -13.27 -19.22
N HIS A 446 -13.27 -12.69 -20.14
CA HIS A 446 -13.09 -13.24 -21.49
C HIS A 446 -12.41 -14.61 -21.47
N ARG A 447 -11.38 -14.82 -20.63
CA ARG A 447 -10.73 -16.12 -20.45
C ARG A 447 -11.72 -17.15 -19.90
N LYS A 448 -12.45 -16.81 -18.84
CA LYS A 448 -13.48 -17.68 -18.24
C LYS A 448 -14.58 -18.02 -19.24
N ASN A 449 -15.05 -17.05 -20.02
CA ASN A 449 -16.09 -17.26 -21.02
C ASN A 449 -15.60 -18.18 -22.15
N THR A 450 -14.35 -18.00 -22.60
CA THR A 450 -13.71 -18.90 -23.58
C THR A 450 -13.61 -20.33 -23.04
N GLN A 451 -13.20 -20.49 -21.78
CA GLN A 451 -13.12 -21.79 -21.12
C GLN A 451 -14.50 -22.45 -20.99
N LEU A 452 -15.51 -21.70 -20.57
CA LEU A 452 -16.90 -22.18 -20.49
C LEU A 452 -17.40 -22.62 -21.86
N GLN A 453 -17.06 -21.90 -22.93
CA GLN A 453 -17.43 -22.26 -24.29
C GLN A 453 -16.79 -23.58 -24.74
N VAL A 454 -15.51 -23.80 -24.42
CA VAL A 454 -14.83 -25.09 -24.64
C VAL A 454 -15.51 -26.21 -23.85
N ASN A 455 -15.85 -25.97 -22.57
CA ASN A 455 -16.53 -26.95 -21.73
C ASN A 455 -17.93 -27.30 -22.28
N ILE A 456 -18.69 -26.30 -22.75
CA ILE A 456 -19.99 -26.53 -23.40
C ILE A 456 -19.84 -27.43 -24.63
N VAL A 457 -18.85 -27.17 -25.48
CA VAL A 457 -18.58 -27.99 -26.66
C VAL A 457 -18.21 -29.42 -26.27
N GLN A 458 -17.37 -29.61 -25.25
CA GLN A 458 -17.02 -30.95 -24.74
C GLN A 458 -18.23 -31.70 -24.20
N LEU A 459 -19.08 -31.04 -23.40
CA LEU A 459 -20.30 -31.63 -22.86
C LEU A 459 -21.30 -31.99 -23.97
N GLN A 460 -21.46 -31.14 -24.99
CA GLN A 460 -22.30 -31.43 -26.16
C GLN A 460 -21.79 -32.64 -26.95
N ASN A 461 -20.47 -32.78 -27.11
CA ASN A 461 -19.87 -33.95 -27.77
C ASN A 461 -20.07 -35.22 -26.95
N ARG A 462 -19.91 -35.15 -25.62
CA ARG A 462 -20.17 -36.29 -24.71
C ARG A 462 -21.64 -36.70 -24.74
N GLN A 463 -22.56 -35.73 -24.74
CA GLN A 463 -23.99 -35.98 -24.88
C GLN A 463 -24.30 -36.70 -26.20
N ARG A 464 -23.70 -36.27 -27.32
CA ARG A 464 -23.88 -36.91 -28.62
C ARG A 464 -23.40 -38.36 -28.62
N SER A 465 -22.19 -38.62 -28.09
CA SER A 465 -21.64 -39.98 -27.96
C SER A 465 -22.54 -40.88 -27.11
N LEU A 466 -22.98 -40.41 -25.95
CA LEU A 466 -23.89 -41.17 -25.08
C LEU A 466 -25.23 -41.45 -25.75
N GLN A 467 -25.73 -40.50 -26.55
CA GLN A 467 -26.97 -40.67 -27.28
C GLN A 467 -26.83 -41.71 -28.42
N GLU A 468 -25.69 -41.74 -29.12
CA GLU A 468 -25.35 -42.79 -30.07
C GLU A 468 -25.23 -44.16 -29.39
N ASP A 469 -24.62 -44.24 -28.21
CA ASP A 469 -24.53 -45.47 -27.41
C ASP A 469 -25.91 -45.96 -26.96
N ILE A 470 -26.79 -45.07 -26.50
CA ILE A 470 -28.17 -45.42 -26.15
C ILE A 470 -28.91 -45.99 -27.36
N VAL A 471 -28.76 -45.38 -28.55
CA VAL A 471 -29.38 -45.88 -29.78
C VAL A 471 -28.83 -47.27 -30.14
N SER A 472 -27.50 -47.46 -30.04
CA SER A 472 -26.84 -48.74 -30.27
C SER A 472 -27.33 -49.83 -29.31
N GLN A 473 -27.43 -49.53 -28.01
CA GLN A 473 -27.93 -50.46 -26.99
C GLN A 473 -29.41 -50.77 -27.16
N ARG A 474 -30.23 -49.77 -27.50
CA ARG A 474 -31.65 -50.01 -27.83
C ARG A 474 -31.78 -50.95 -29.03
N LYS A 475 -30.97 -50.76 -30.08
CA LYS A 475 -30.94 -51.65 -31.24
C LYS A 475 -30.55 -53.08 -30.84
N LYS A 476 -29.49 -53.25 -30.03
CA LYS A 476 -29.10 -54.57 -29.49
C LYS A 476 -30.23 -55.20 -28.67
N MET A 477 -30.92 -54.43 -27.83
CA MET A 477 -32.06 -54.92 -27.04
C MET A 477 -33.20 -55.38 -27.95
N THR A 478 -33.56 -54.62 -28.99
CA THR A 478 -34.60 -55.01 -29.95
C THR A 478 -34.22 -56.23 -30.76
N ASP A 479 -32.96 -56.35 -31.16
CA ASP A 479 -32.45 -57.52 -31.89
C ASP A 479 -32.52 -58.77 -31.00
N CYS A 480 -32.03 -58.68 -29.75
CA CYS A 480 -32.13 -59.74 -28.75
C CYS A 480 -33.57 -60.14 -28.46
N GLN A 481 -34.47 -59.18 -28.25
CA GLN A 481 -35.90 -59.45 -28.04
C GLN A 481 -36.54 -60.14 -29.25
N THR A 482 -36.13 -59.77 -30.47
CA THR A 482 -36.61 -60.42 -31.70
C THR A 482 -36.12 -61.87 -31.77
N VAL A 483 -34.86 -62.13 -31.41
CA VAL A 483 -34.32 -63.51 -31.32
C VAL A 483 -35.06 -64.32 -30.26
N ILE A 484 -35.30 -63.76 -29.07
CA ILE A 484 -36.06 -64.42 -27.99
C ILE A 484 -37.49 -64.73 -28.44
N LYS A 485 -38.17 -63.79 -29.10
CA LYS A 485 -39.53 -64.03 -29.64
C LYS A 485 -39.53 -65.16 -30.66
N ARG A 486 -38.60 -65.14 -31.63
CA ARG A 486 -38.46 -66.23 -32.62
C ARG A 486 -38.18 -67.57 -31.94
N PHE A 487 -37.27 -67.62 -30.97
CA PHE A 487 -36.98 -68.84 -30.21
C PHE A 487 -38.22 -69.35 -29.46
N LYS A 488 -38.99 -68.47 -28.82
CA LYS A 488 -40.23 -68.85 -28.13
C LYS A 488 -41.26 -69.44 -29.10
N THR A 489 -41.40 -68.87 -30.30
CA THR A 489 -42.30 -69.40 -31.33
C THR A 489 -41.84 -70.79 -31.80
N ASP A 490 -40.56 -70.93 -32.15
CA ASP A 490 -40.00 -72.21 -32.60
C ASP A 490 -40.06 -73.28 -31.47
N LEU A 491 -39.86 -72.88 -30.21
CA LEU A 491 -40.03 -73.76 -29.05
C LEU A 491 -41.49 -74.20 -28.89
N HIS A 492 -42.45 -73.28 -29.05
CA HIS A 492 -43.87 -73.59 -28.98
C HIS A 492 -44.30 -74.57 -30.09
N GLU A 493 -43.74 -74.44 -31.28
CA GLU A 493 -43.89 -75.42 -32.37
C GLU A 493 -43.29 -76.79 -31.99
N CYS A 494 -42.10 -76.83 -31.37
CA CYS A 494 -41.50 -78.08 -30.89
C CYS A 494 -42.36 -78.78 -29.81
N VAL A 495 -42.97 -78.01 -28.90
CA VAL A 495 -43.84 -78.54 -27.83
C VAL A 495 -45.09 -79.23 -28.38
N GLN A 496 -45.56 -78.89 -29.59
CA GLN A 496 -46.69 -79.59 -30.22
C GLN A 496 -46.39 -81.08 -30.50
N PHE A 497 -45.11 -81.44 -30.67
CA PHE A 497 -44.67 -82.82 -30.93
C PHE A 497 -44.43 -83.63 -29.65
N ILE A 498 -44.88 -83.16 -28.47
CA ILE A 498 -44.56 -83.80 -27.18
C ILE A 498 -45.09 -85.25 -27.06
N GLN A 499 -46.14 -85.60 -27.80
CA GLN A 499 -46.71 -86.95 -27.82
C GLN A 499 -46.02 -87.87 -28.85
N GLU A 500 -45.10 -87.35 -29.67
CA GLU A 500 -44.43 -88.06 -30.77
C GLU A 500 -42.88 -88.05 -30.59
N PRO A 501 -42.30 -89.05 -29.89
CA PRO A 501 -40.92 -89.00 -29.42
C PRO A 501 -39.84 -88.86 -30.51
N LYS A 502 -40.07 -89.40 -31.71
CA LYS A 502 -39.10 -89.31 -32.82
C LYS A 502 -39.08 -87.91 -33.44
N LEU A 503 -40.26 -87.33 -33.69
CA LEU A 503 -40.40 -85.99 -34.27
C LEU A 503 -40.00 -84.89 -33.26
N LEU A 504 -40.22 -85.12 -31.97
CA LEU A 504 -39.70 -84.23 -30.92
C LEU A 504 -38.16 -84.18 -30.90
N LYS A 505 -37.50 -85.34 -31.02
CA LYS A 505 -36.03 -85.40 -31.06
C LYS A 505 -35.46 -84.63 -32.24
N ASP A 506 -36.05 -84.80 -33.43
CA ASP A 506 -35.57 -84.14 -34.65
C ASP A 506 -35.81 -82.62 -34.60
N SER A 507 -36.97 -82.18 -34.11
CA SER A 507 -37.31 -80.76 -33.93
C SER A 507 -36.42 -80.06 -32.88
N VAL A 508 -36.16 -80.68 -31.74
CA VAL A 508 -35.22 -80.16 -30.72
C VAL A 508 -33.78 -80.11 -31.25
N THR A 509 -33.36 -81.11 -32.05
CA THR A 509 -32.03 -81.11 -32.67
C THR A 509 -31.88 -79.98 -33.70
N ALA A 510 -32.94 -79.68 -34.45
CA ALA A 510 -32.97 -78.54 -35.37
C ALA A 510 -32.93 -77.19 -34.61
N LEU A 511 -33.68 -77.08 -33.51
CA LEU A 511 -33.67 -75.90 -32.63
C LEU A 511 -32.27 -75.62 -32.06
N TYR A 512 -31.58 -76.66 -31.59
CA TYR A 512 -30.22 -76.57 -31.05
C TYR A 512 -29.23 -76.06 -32.11
N LYS A 513 -29.26 -76.61 -33.33
CA LYS A 513 -28.40 -76.17 -34.42
C LYS A 513 -28.66 -74.72 -34.85
N LYS A 514 -29.92 -74.26 -34.78
CA LYS A 514 -30.35 -72.93 -35.21
C LYS A 514 -29.96 -71.82 -34.23
N TYR A 515 -30.09 -72.06 -32.92
CA TYR A 515 -29.87 -71.04 -31.88
C TYR A 515 -28.54 -71.18 -31.12
N VAL A 516 -27.85 -72.31 -31.27
CA VAL A 516 -26.52 -72.55 -30.68
C VAL A 516 -25.51 -72.94 -31.78
N PRO A 517 -25.28 -72.08 -32.80
CA PRO A 517 -24.39 -72.44 -33.91
C PRO A 517 -22.91 -72.57 -33.51
N ASN A 518 -22.49 -71.95 -32.40
CA ASN A 518 -21.08 -71.89 -31.96
C ASN A 518 -20.79 -72.58 -30.61
N GLY A 519 -21.72 -73.41 -30.11
CA GLY A 519 -21.64 -73.97 -28.75
C GLY A 519 -21.83 -72.93 -27.65
N VAL A 520 -22.11 -73.37 -26.42
CA VAL A 520 -22.17 -72.49 -25.26
C VAL A 520 -20.74 -72.09 -24.91
N LYS A 521 -20.31 -70.90 -25.33
CA LYS A 521 -19.01 -70.37 -24.92
C LYS A 521 -19.00 -70.23 -23.39
N LYS A 522 -18.06 -70.91 -22.72
CA LYS A 522 -17.70 -70.59 -21.33
C LYS A 522 -17.38 -69.10 -21.28
N GLN A 523 -17.99 -68.40 -20.35
CA GLN A 523 -17.82 -66.97 -20.09
C GLN A 523 -16.32 -66.66 -20.00
N GLU A 524 -15.75 -66.14 -21.09
CA GLU A 524 -14.38 -65.64 -21.10
C GLU A 524 -14.35 -64.36 -20.26
N LEU A 525 -13.31 -64.23 -19.44
CA LEU A 525 -13.07 -63.09 -18.56
C LEU A 525 -13.26 -61.77 -19.32
N ASP A 526 -14.07 -60.91 -18.71
CA ASP A 526 -14.57 -59.66 -19.28
C ASP A 526 -13.45 -58.81 -19.86
N SER A 527 -13.55 -58.50 -21.16
CA SER A 527 -12.58 -57.66 -21.88
C SER A 527 -12.38 -56.28 -21.25
N ASP A 528 -13.34 -55.84 -20.44
CA ASP A 528 -13.26 -54.58 -19.71
C ASP A 528 -12.30 -54.66 -18.51
N ILE A 529 -12.18 -55.81 -17.84
CA ILE A 529 -11.18 -56.02 -16.76
C ILE A 529 -9.77 -55.93 -17.32
N GLN A 530 -9.55 -56.48 -18.52
CA GLN A 530 -8.24 -56.47 -19.16
C GLN A 530 -7.83 -55.08 -19.66
N ARG A 531 -8.80 -54.25 -20.08
CA ARG A 531 -8.57 -52.83 -20.40
C ARG A 531 -8.30 -52.00 -19.16
N GLU A 532 -9.01 -52.24 -18.06
CA GLU A 532 -8.78 -51.57 -16.78
C GLU A 532 -7.38 -51.86 -16.23
N TYR A 533 -6.95 -53.13 -16.30
CA TYR A 533 -5.59 -53.55 -15.94
C TYR A 533 -4.51 -52.83 -16.78
N ASN A 534 -4.71 -52.70 -18.09
CA ASN A 534 -3.76 -51.98 -18.95
C ASN A 534 -3.72 -50.48 -18.63
N ARG A 535 -4.86 -49.86 -18.30
CA ARG A 535 -4.92 -48.46 -17.86
C ARG A 535 -4.17 -48.23 -16.54
N GLN A 536 -4.36 -49.12 -15.57
CA GLN A 536 -3.65 -49.06 -14.29
C GLN A 536 -2.14 -49.26 -14.48
N ARG A 537 -1.74 -50.18 -15.39
CA ARG A 537 -0.34 -50.40 -15.76
C ARG A 537 0.31 -49.15 -16.37
N ASP A 538 -0.35 -48.49 -17.31
CA ASP A 538 0.16 -47.27 -17.95
C ASP A 538 0.28 -46.09 -16.95
N TYR A 539 -0.66 -45.99 -16.00
CA TYR A 539 -0.59 -44.98 -14.94
C TYR A 539 0.59 -45.23 -14.00
N LEU A 540 0.80 -46.49 -13.60
CA LEU A 540 1.95 -46.90 -12.79
C LEU A 540 3.27 -46.68 -13.52
N GLU A 541 3.37 -47.02 -14.81
CA GLU A 541 4.57 -46.77 -15.61
C GLU A 541 4.90 -45.27 -15.69
N LYS A 542 3.90 -44.41 -15.95
CA LYS A 542 4.09 -42.95 -15.96
C LYS A 542 4.48 -42.38 -14.59
N SER A 543 3.91 -42.95 -13.52
CA SER A 543 4.24 -42.54 -12.15
C SER A 543 5.67 -42.93 -11.78
N VAL A 544 6.11 -44.12 -12.17
CA VAL A 544 7.50 -44.58 -12.00
C VAL A 544 8.48 -43.74 -12.83
N GLU A 545 8.13 -43.39 -14.07
CA GLU A 545 8.93 -42.49 -14.92
C GLU A 545 9.09 -41.09 -14.29
N SER A 546 7.99 -40.54 -13.75
CA SER A 546 7.97 -39.28 -13.01
C SER A 546 8.86 -39.33 -11.76
N LEU A 547 8.72 -40.39 -10.95
CA LEU A 547 9.55 -40.60 -9.76
C LEU A 547 11.03 -40.75 -10.11
N LYS A 548 11.37 -41.47 -11.18
CA LYS A 548 12.76 -41.57 -11.67
C LYS A 548 13.33 -40.22 -12.08
N LYS A 549 12.54 -39.39 -12.77
CA LYS A 549 12.97 -38.02 -13.14
C LYS A 549 13.15 -37.12 -11.92
N LYS A 550 12.24 -37.20 -10.93
CA LYS A 550 12.38 -36.48 -9.66
C LYS A 550 13.65 -36.91 -8.92
N LEU A 551 13.90 -38.20 -8.79
CA LEU A 551 15.09 -38.75 -8.13
C LEU A 551 16.40 -38.32 -8.81
N LEU A 552 16.45 -38.33 -10.15
CA LEU A 552 17.61 -37.83 -10.90
C LEU A 552 17.85 -36.35 -10.64
N LYS A 553 16.78 -35.54 -10.65
CA LYS A 553 16.86 -34.11 -10.38
C LYS A 553 17.33 -33.82 -8.94
N ASP A 554 16.81 -34.57 -7.97
CA ASP A 554 17.23 -34.47 -6.56
C ASP A 554 18.68 -34.89 -6.37
N SER A 555 19.12 -35.95 -7.05
CA SER A 555 20.52 -36.37 -7.06
C SER A 555 21.45 -35.31 -7.65
N ASP A 556 21.01 -34.60 -8.70
CA ASP A 556 21.78 -33.51 -9.30
C ASP A 556 21.84 -32.27 -8.40
N VAL A 557 20.74 -31.92 -7.74
CA VAL A 557 20.69 -30.84 -6.73
C VAL A 557 21.61 -31.18 -5.56
N HIS A 558 21.51 -32.38 -5.00
CA HIS A 558 22.41 -32.83 -3.95
C HIS A 558 23.88 -32.81 -4.37
N ARG A 559 24.19 -33.18 -5.62
CA ARG A 559 25.57 -33.12 -6.14
C ARG A 559 26.08 -31.68 -6.24
N GLN A 560 25.23 -30.75 -6.68
CA GLN A 560 25.57 -29.33 -6.75
C GLN A 560 25.77 -28.73 -5.35
N ASP A 561 24.88 -29.03 -4.40
CA ASP A 561 24.99 -28.59 -3.02
C ASP A 561 26.24 -29.15 -2.34
N ASN A 562 26.55 -30.44 -2.54
CA ASN A 562 27.79 -31.02 -1.99
C ASN A 562 29.04 -30.35 -2.58
N THR A 563 28.99 -29.97 -3.86
CA THR A 563 30.10 -29.26 -4.50
C THR A 563 30.25 -27.84 -3.96
N ARG A 564 29.13 -27.15 -3.70
CA ARG A 564 29.11 -25.82 -3.09
C ARG A 564 29.63 -25.86 -1.65
N ILE A 565 29.12 -26.77 -0.84
CA ILE A 565 29.59 -27.00 0.54
C ILE A 565 31.09 -27.34 0.55
N LEU A 566 31.57 -28.14 -0.41
CA LEU A 566 33.00 -28.43 -0.53
C LEU A 566 33.83 -27.17 -0.84
N GLN A 567 33.35 -26.28 -1.71
CA GLN A 567 34.02 -25.01 -2.02
C GLN A 567 34.03 -24.06 -0.81
N GLU A 568 32.91 -23.94 -0.11
CA GLU A 568 32.80 -23.15 1.11
C GLU A 568 33.73 -23.70 2.21
N ASN A 569 33.76 -25.03 2.40
CA ASN A 569 34.69 -25.68 3.32
C ASN A 569 36.15 -25.43 2.93
N VAL A 570 36.49 -25.43 1.64
CA VAL A 570 37.85 -25.10 1.18
C VAL A 570 38.19 -23.63 1.47
N SER A 571 37.24 -22.71 1.33
CA SER A 571 37.44 -21.29 1.68
C SER A 571 37.64 -21.12 3.18
N LEU A 572 36.79 -21.73 4.00
CA LEU A 572 36.89 -21.72 5.46
C LEU A 572 38.22 -22.35 5.93
N ILE A 573 38.69 -23.42 5.29
CA ILE A 573 40.00 -24.01 5.59
C ILE A 573 41.14 -23.02 5.25
N ARG A 574 41.03 -22.24 4.17
CA ARG A 574 42.02 -21.19 3.85
C ARG A 574 42.01 -20.09 4.91
N GLU A 575 40.83 -19.60 5.28
CA GLU A 575 40.67 -18.59 6.34
C GLU A 575 41.20 -19.10 7.69
N ILE A 576 40.88 -20.34 8.07
CA ILE A 576 41.43 -20.96 9.28
C ILE A 576 42.95 -21.05 9.22
N ASN A 577 43.53 -21.37 8.06
CA ASN A 577 44.97 -21.45 7.90
C ASN A 577 45.64 -20.06 7.94
N ASP A 578 45.00 -19.04 7.39
CA ASP A 578 45.50 -17.66 7.45
C ASP A 578 45.39 -17.10 8.88
N LEU A 579 44.28 -17.36 9.58
CA LEU A 579 44.14 -17.05 11.01
C LEU A 579 45.16 -17.80 11.87
N ARG A 580 45.50 -19.06 11.53
CA ARG A 580 46.58 -19.80 12.21
C ARG A 580 47.95 -19.16 11.98
N ARG A 581 48.23 -18.70 10.75
CA ARG A 581 49.48 -17.96 10.45
C ARG A 581 49.54 -16.64 11.21
N GLU A 582 48.42 -15.94 11.32
CA GLU A 582 48.30 -14.69 12.06
C GLU A 582 48.46 -14.92 13.58
N ILE A 583 47.86 -15.98 14.12
CA ILE A 583 48.08 -16.41 15.51
C ILE A 583 49.56 -16.75 15.76
N ASP A 584 50.21 -17.46 14.85
CA ASP A 584 51.64 -17.78 14.98
C ASP A 584 52.53 -16.55 14.87
N TYR A 585 52.16 -15.58 14.04
CA TYR A 585 52.81 -14.28 13.94
C TYR A 585 52.69 -13.51 15.27
N LEU A 586 51.48 -13.37 15.79
CA LEU A 586 51.19 -12.71 17.07
C LEU A 586 51.86 -13.44 18.26
N LYS A 587 51.94 -14.76 18.23
CA LYS A 587 52.69 -15.55 19.23
C LYS A 587 54.18 -15.26 19.16
N ARG A 588 54.78 -15.17 17.97
CA ARG A 588 56.20 -14.81 17.81
C ARG A 588 56.46 -13.39 18.28
N GLU A 589 55.58 -12.45 17.97
CA GLU A 589 55.65 -11.07 18.44
C GLU A 589 55.57 -10.98 19.97
N ARG A 590 54.61 -11.69 20.58
CA ARG A 590 54.47 -11.80 22.04
C ARG A 590 55.67 -12.50 22.70
N GLN A 591 56.28 -13.47 22.03
CA GLN A 591 57.50 -14.13 22.51
C GLN A 591 58.72 -13.19 22.41
N GLN A 592 58.84 -12.38 21.35
CA GLN A 592 59.86 -11.33 21.25
C GLN A 592 59.68 -10.26 22.33
N GLN A 593 58.44 -9.86 22.63
CA GLN A 593 58.13 -8.96 23.73
C GLN A 593 58.47 -9.59 25.10
N ARG A 594 58.20 -10.87 25.32
CA ARG A 594 58.63 -11.60 26.54
C ARG A 594 60.14 -11.70 26.65
N LEU A 595 60.87 -11.89 25.55
CA LEU A 595 62.34 -11.89 25.54
C LEU A 595 62.91 -10.49 25.83
N HIS A 596 62.21 -9.42 25.42
CA HIS A 596 62.53 -8.04 25.80
C HIS A 596 62.32 -7.79 27.31
N VAL A 597 61.23 -8.33 27.88
CA VAL A 597 60.95 -8.26 29.33
C VAL A 597 61.89 -9.17 30.14
N SER A 598 62.33 -10.30 29.59
CA SER A 598 63.29 -11.22 30.20
C SER A 598 64.72 -10.68 30.22
N LYS A 599 65.14 -9.90 29.22
CA LYS A 599 66.42 -9.18 29.24
C LYS A 599 66.50 -8.07 30.32
N LEU A 600 65.35 -7.61 30.83
CA LEU A 600 65.25 -6.64 31.94
C LEU A 600 65.15 -7.30 33.33
N LYS A 601 65.06 -8.63 33.43
CA LYS A 601 64.92 -9.37 34.71
C LYS A 601 65.86 -10.58 34.83
N GLY A 602 67.11 -10.40 34.41
CA GLY A 602 68.15 -11.45 34.45
C GLY A 602 69.38 -11.07 35.27
N ALA A 603 69.20 -10.74 36.55
CA ALA A 603 70.27 -10.74 37.55
C ALA A 603 69.85 -11.64 38.73
N SER A 604 70.79 -12.46 39.20
CA SER A 604 70.73 -13.43 40.30
C SER A 604 70.16 -14.84 40.02
N GLN A 605 71.11 -15.77 39.78
CA GLN A 605 71.47 -16.95 40.63
C GLN A 605 70.33 -17.83 41.20
N LYS A 606 70.47 -19.14 41.45
CA LYS A 606 71.36 -20.27 41.10
C LYS A 606 70.72 -21.49 41.80
N GLY A 607 70.61 -22.65 41.13
CA GLY A 607 70.40 -24.01 41.72
C GLY A 607 69.11 -24.23 42.53
N SER A 608 68.61 -25.43 42.84
CA SER A 608 68.87 -26.83 42.51
C SER A 608 67.70 -27.63 43.13
N THR A 609 67.15 -28.60 42.38
CA THR A 609 66.60 -29.91 42.82
C THR A 609 65.49 -30.04 43.89
N THR A 610 64.38 -30.64 43.43
CA THR A 610 63.57 -31.74 44.04
C THR A 610 62.26 -31.45 44.80
N SER A 611 61.23 -32.20 44.35
CA SER A 611 59.97 -32.67 44.97
C SER A 611 58.84 -31.71 45.34
N VAL A 612 57.72 -31.92 44.62
CA VAL A 612 56.33 -32.05 45.09
C VAL A 612 55.88 -31.17 46.25
N SER A 613 55.08 -30.15 45.95
CA SER A 613 53.84 -29.85 46.68
C SER A 613 52.92 -28.98 45.85
N GLN A 614 51.63 -29.28 45.98
CA GLN A 614 50.48 -28.63 45.36
C GLN A 614 50.55 -27.10 45.49
N THR A 615 50.52 -26.40 44.37
CA THR A 615 50.19 -24.97 44.32
C THR A 615 48.81 -24.82 43.70
N LEU A 616 47.94 -24.18 44.49
CA LEU A 616 46.60 -23.70 44.12
C LEU A 616 46.61 -22.99 42.75
N PRO A 617 45.55 -23.11 41.93
CA PRO A 617 45.50 -22.41 40.64
C PRO A 617 45.37 -20.90 40.85
N ASP A 618 46.16 -20.15 40.10
CA ASP A 618 46.11 -18.70 39.99
C ASP A 618 44.70 -18.25 39.55
N PRO A 619 43.97 -17.37 40.28
CA PRO A 619 42.58 -16.99 39.99
C PRO A 619 42.34 -16.35 38.61
N ALA A 620 43.41 -15.96 37.89
CA ALA A 620 43.34 -15.52 36.50
C ALA A 620 43.17 -16.70 35.52
N THR A 621 43.82 -17.84 35.79
CA THR A 621 43.76 -19.03 34.93
C THR A 621 42.47 -19.83 35.12
N THR A 622 41.87 -19.82 36.31
CA THR A 622 40.53 -20.40 36.54
C THR A 622 39.42 -19.58 35.91
N ARG A 623 39.52 -18.23 35.90
CA ARG A 623 38.58 -17.37 35.16
C ARG A 623 38.68 -17.52 33.65
N GLU A 624 39.88 -17.65 33.09
CA GLU A 624 40.04 -17.95 31.66
C GLU A 624 39.57 -19.37 31.31
N ALA A 625 39.78 -20.35 32.19
CA ALA A 625 39.28 -21.71 31.99
C ALA A 625 37.75 -21.80 32.10
N GLU A 626 37.12 -21.09 33.04
CA GLU A 626 35.66 -20.96 33.13
C GLU A 626 35.07 -20.19 31.94
N GLY A 627 35.73 -19.10 31.52
CA GLY A 627 35.34 -18.36 30.32
C GLY A 627 35.41 -19.22 29.05
N ASN A 628 36.47 -20.01 28.91
CA ASN A 628 36.61 -20.95 27.80
C ASN A 628 35.63 -22.13 27.89
N LYS A 629 35.30 -22.60 29.10
CA LYS A 629 34.30 -23.65 29.30
C LYS A 629 32.90 -23.15 28.93
N ASN A 630 32.53 -21.94 29.34
CA ASN A 630 31.27 -21.31 28.94
C ASN A 630 31.21 -21.06 27.43
N ARG A 631 32.32 -20.64 26.80
CA ARG A 631 32.41 -20.47 25.35
C ARG A 631 32.26 -21.81 24.61
N ILE A 632 32.82 -22.89 25.14
CA ILE A 632 32.68 -24.24 24.58
C ILE A 632 31.25 -24.75 24.75
N ASP A 633 30.60 -24.49 25.89
CA ASP A 633 29.21 -24.89 26.11
C ASP A 633 28.23 -24.09 25.24
N GLU A 634 28.51 -22.80 25.00
CA GLU A 634 27.76 -21.95 24.07
C GLU A 634 27.94 -22.40 22.61
N LEU A 635 29.16 -22.79 22.22
CA LEU A 635 29.43 -23.38 20.90
C LEU A 635 28.77 -24.75 20.74
N ARG A 636 28.74 -25.59 21.78
CA ARG A 636 28.04 -26.88 21.76
C ARG A 636 26.53 -26.67 21.59
N LYS A 637 25.95 -25.71 22.30
CA LYS A 637 24.52 -25.37 22.19
C LYS A 637 24.16 -24.86 20.79
N ARG A 638 25.02 -24.03 20.18
CA ARG A 638 24.86 -23.59 18.78
C ARG A 638 24.98 -24.73 17.76
N ILE A 639 25.87 -25.69 18.00
CA ILE A 639 25.98 -26.88 17.15
C ILE A 639 24.72 -27.74 17.29
N GLU A 640 24.18 -27.87 18.50
CA GLU A 640 22.95 -28.61 18.77
C GLU A 640 21.72 -27.94 18.13
N GLU A 641 21.63 -26.61 18.21
CA GLU A 641 20.63 -25.80 17.49
C GLU A 641 20.78 -25.93 15.97
N GLN A 642 22.00 -25.94 15.42
CA GLN A 642 22.20 -26.15 13.98
C GLN A 642 21.88 -27.59 13.55
N MET A 643 22.13 -28.60 14.39
CA MET A 643 21.72 -29.97 14.11
C MET A 643 20.19 -30.11 14.15
N SER A 644 19.50 -29.46 15.11
CA SER A 644 18.04 -29.46 15.14
C SER A 644 17.45 -28.73 13.95
N LEU A 645 18.02 -27.58 13.55
CA LEU A 645 17.64 -26.85 12.33
C LEU A 645 17.85 -27.67 11.06
N ARG A 646 18.87 -28.53 11.03
CA ARG A 646 19.12 -29.43 9.91
C ARG A 646 18.16 -30.62 9.91
N GLU A 647 17.80 -31.14 11.08
CA GLU A 647 16.77 -32.18 11.20
C GLU A 647 15.38 -31.66 10.82
N THR A 648 15.04 -30.42 11.19
CA THR A 648 13.79 -29.77 10.73
C THR A 648 13.82 -29.51 9.23
N TYR A 649 14.94 -29.05 8.66
CA TYR A 649 15.06 -28.88 7.20
C TYR A 649 14.94 -30.20 6.42
N VAL A 650 15.41 -31.31 6.98
CA VAL A 650 15.26 -32.65 6.39
C VAL A 650 13.81 -33.14 6.53
N ALA A 651 13.15 -32.86 7.65
CA ALA A 651 11.74 -33.17 7.87
C ALA A 651 10.82 -32.35 6.95
N ASP A 652 11.09 -31.06 6.76
CA ASP A 652 10.33 -30.17 5.87
C ASP A 652 10.48 -30.58 4.40
N ASN A 653 11.67 -31.03 3.98
CA ASN A 653 11.87 -31.58 2.64
C ASN A 653 11.18 -32.95 2.43
N GLN A 654 11.07 -33.78 3.48
CA GLN A 654 10.29 -35.02 3.43
C GLN A 654 8.78 -34.76 3.37
N ASN A 655 8.29 -33.72 4.06
CA ASN A 655 6.89 -33.29 3.99
C ASN A 655 6.53 -32.59 2.68
N MET A 656 7.45 -31.83 2.07
CA MET A 656 7.25 -31.26 0.73
C MET A 656 7.18 -32.32 -0.38
N SER A 657 7.75 -33.52 -0.18
CA SER A 657 7.59 -34.65 -1.10
C SER A 657 6.22 -35.36 -0.96
N ALA A 658 5.47 -35.11 0.11
CA ALA A 658 4.18 -35.75 0.39
C ALA A 658 2.96 -34.96 -0.13
N VAL A 659 3.14 -33.71 -0.59
CA VAL A 659 2.05 -32.89 -1.15
C VAL A 659 2.06 -32.98 -2.68
N LEU A 660 1.57 -34.10 -3.20
CA LEU A 660 0.93 -34.17 -4.52
C LEU A 660 -0.58 -34.20 -4.29
N PRO A 661 -1.38 -33.26 -4.83
CA PRO A 661 -2.83 -33.29 -4.66
C PRO A 661 -3.41 -34.50 -5.38
N SER A 662 -3.99 -35.43 -4.61
CA SER A 662 -4.92 -36.44 -5.09
C SER A 662 -6.30 -35.82 -5.25
N GLU A 663 -6.48 -34.92 -6.22
CA GLU A 663 -7.80 -34.61 -6.76
C GLU A 663 -8.02 -35.49 -7.98
N LEU A 664 -8.72 -36.61 -7.80
CA LEU A 664 -9.49 -37.34 -8.83
C LEU A 664 -10.23 -38.50 -8.15
N SER A 665 -11.35 -38.20 -7.51
CA SER A 665 -12.37 -39.17 -7.12
C SER A 665 -13.66 -38.46 -6.71
N GLU A 666 -14.36 -37.86 -7.68
CA GLU A 666 -15.83 -37.76 -7.71
C GLU A 666 -16.22 -37.18 -9.08
N GLY A 667 -16.78 -38.03 -9.95
CA GLY A 667 -17.18 -37.68 -11.33
C GLY A 667 -17.13 -38.85 -12.31
#